data_AF-A0AAV3UQ40-F1
#
_entry.id   AF-A0AAV3UQ40-F1
#
_cell.length_a   1.000
_cell.length_b   1.000
_cell.length_c   1.000
_cell.angle_alpha   90.00
_cell.angle_beta   90.00
_cell.angle_gamma   90.00
#
_symmetry.space_group_name_H-M   'P 1'
#
loop_
_entity.id
_entity.type
_entity.pdbx_description
1 polymer ?
#
loop_
_entity_poly.entity_id
_entity_poly.type
_entity_poly.pdbx_seq_one_letter_code
_entity_poly.pdbx_strand_id
1 'polypeptide(L)'
;MRLAAATTGAALAFPGNVSADVSAVEMTTEYEYVLNHTLADYAAPTLVEFSSAAGLDAISSIAPNAKTTTTPKPAAYAQLTTTQAESVADLPTAETLSFSPGSNPFWRLGYYPLGVFPEPMRSVDFINYEQMKDGLRHLEREYQSKVNVKEIGQSPGHYNNVTARDDPKGMFVAEVTNDAGDEQSFREKEKVFYSLSLHGLERAGAEAGARIIENILRGDDKAGEISSLLDDIVLVFGFTNPDGWVARNPQYDSGHQTGGPGASHPRIPAAPLYERGNAEIYDTNRQYPTVGYITPAHYPGEPRNPADRSKERVTDALAIVEHFRGYENLNYGADLHGGPIFNEFVLGLISQDQYDTREMHEVYEMCRVIDDVLEEELDVWTTAGDAKQAVLGDTKTGLLFGVLPEEAFDYATIYDTIDYTVSGAMLDWMSHPEDLGGLGMTTLDFEMAFSHLTGGNVYNPELLDMEVRGYRTAMRTITKFAVENSDTPTTSDQFSATTKTRFDADAAPQRVAYVTTGAVGTSEDALRRHSGALDFGDTNHTQSSTEGAVTGLSTTTVSKTVSASSLHSLDVHTHSQQGIFDLQLFSPSGEVIRSHDAVTDERAGGKCCGHPMWVISDPEPGEWTVEISNVQQDTQGYEVRFGTLAASGTNPDPDPAVGYEQYDYDVTPLRFFEDYADSIADDGVMEPLTVENVANGALADYDHAVICHDYGANADADYIGGSVPGYTVADHPTAGYDVPGYVAALNAFVNDGGNLVLTDMGVNLLASMDNDLVGADRFAAGDFTVDTYNVARYTEKNGDHPLLTDVRPIQEQLWKVAPLGYAVTGEAPMRLLDEGAFTGASAEPGDDLGDGIPSVAACTDGFVATGSLTRTADDGTGVHVVSSLVPPATQQNLHPFGLLDYTPTFLGYLVLTSTFGFQQIRRTADNPTGDTYGAGPTFAVDATAPEAPGQTFTAGGTRADDGSVFTGGQTNQVDITVSSLSHDATITDAVPDGWTVKEGYGDVTGVKSNTVELGTVSADEVADGTVTRTYFVEAPSDVTKTGQDIFGPATATVLDPSGLENAEDQVAGTDSNTVLSASTNT
;
A
#
# COMPACT_ATOMS: atom_id res chain seq x y z
N MET A 1 -14.02 34.49 -14.78
CA MET A 1 -15.27 33.75 -15.00
C MET A 1 -15.64 33.15 -13.66
N ARG A 2 -16.78 33.50 -13.06
CA ARG A 2 -17.23 32.88 -11.80
C ARG A 2 -17.69 31.47 -12.15
N LEU A 3 -16.88 30.45 -11.86
CA LEU A 3 -17.36 29.07 -11.83
C LEU A 3 -18.42 29.01 -10.72
N ALA A 4 -19.65 28.68 -11.11
CA ALA A 4 -20.65 28.28 -10.15
C ALA A 4 -20.20 26.91 -9.62
N ALA A 5 -19.75 26.88 -8.37
CA ALA A 5 -19.76 25.66 -7.59
C ALA A 5 -21.19 25.11 -7.68
N ALA A 6 -21.34 24.00 -8.39
CA ALA A 6 -22.62 23.31 -8.51
C ALA A 6 -22.99 22.83 -7.12
N THR A 7 -24.02 23.46 -6.56
CA THR A 7 -24.75 23.03 -5.37
C THR A 7 -25.14 21.56 -5.50
N THR A 8 -24.45 20.68 -4.76
CA THR A 8 -24.66 19.23 -4.61
C THR A 8 -25.96 18.88 -3.85
N GLY A 9 -27.05 19.63 -4.05
CA GLY A 9 -28.29 19.44 -3.30
C GLY A 9 -29.59 19.60 -4.09
N ALA A 10 -29.55 19.74 -5.41
CA ALA A 10 -30.76 19.93 -6.23
C ALA A 10 -31.04 18.70 -7.10
N ALA A 11 -32.02 17.90 -6.67
CA ALA A 11 -32.79 16.91 -7.43
C ALA A 11 -32.16 16.45 -8.78
N LEU A 12 -31.29 15.45 -8.70
CA LEU A 12 -30.65 14.78 -9.83
C LEU A 12 -31.71 14.23 -10.79
N ALA A 13 -31.82 14.81 -11.98
CA ALA A 13 -32.29 14.04 -13.13
C ALA A 13 -31.09 13.18 -13.58
N PHE A 14 -31.14 11.91 -13.24
CA PHE A 14 -30.08 10.93 -13.52
C PHE A 14 -29.81 10.82 -15.03
N PRO A 15 -28.55 10.66 -15.46
CA PRO A 15 -28.25 10.21 -16.82
C PRO A 15 -29.01 8.91 -17.12
N GLY A 16 -29.45 8.71 -18.36
CA GLY A 16 -30.18 7.51 -18.79
C GLY A 16 -31.72 7.63 -18.79
N ASN A 17 -32.31 8.61 -18.12
CA ASN A 17 -33.67 9.06 -18.46
C ASN A 17 -33.57 10.10 -19.58
N VAL A 18 -34.48 10.03 -20.55
CA VAL A 18 -34.62 11.05 -21.60
C VAL A 18 -34.85 12.40 -20.93
N SER A 19 -33.82 13.24 -20.91
CA SER A 19 -33.79 14.56 -20.29
C SER A 19 -34.15 15.67 -21.29
N ALA A 20 -34.00 15.39 -22.58
CA ALA A 20 -34.35 16.23 -23.71
C ALA A 20 -34.83 15.39 -24.91
N ASP A 21 -35.45 16.02 -25.89
CA ASP A 21 -35.90 15.40 -27.15
C ASP A 21 -35.39 16.25 -28.33
N VAL A 22 -34.06 16.35 -28.43
CA VAL A 22 -33.37 17.08 -29.49
C VAL A 22 -32.98 16.12 -30.59
N SER A 23 -33.32 16.47 -31.83
CA SER A 23 -32.96 15.71 -33.02
C SER A 23 -32.76 16.66 -34.19
N ALA A 24 -31.64 16.53 -34.89
CA ALA A 24 -31.33 17.29 -36.10
C ALA A 24 -30.51 16.42 -37.06
N VAL A 25 -30.65 16.63 -38.37
CA VAL A 25 -29.98 15.81 -39.39
C VAL A 25 -28.46 16.00 -39.37
N GLU A 26 -28.00 17.12 -38.83
CA GLU A 26 -26.60 17.45 -38.61
C GLU A 26 -26.02 16.70 -37.40
N MET A 27 -26.83 16.19 -36.47
CA MET A 27 -26.33 15.49 -35.28
C MET A 27 -26.01 14.03 -35.59
N THR A 28 -24.83 13.57 -35.17
CA THR A 28 -24.51 12.13 -35.17
C THR A 28 -25.36 11.39 -34.11
N THR A 29 -25.60 10.10 -34.32
CA THR A 29 -26.39 9.28 -33.38
C THR A 29 -25.81 9.26 -31.96
N GLU A 30 -24.48 9.19 -31.84
CA GLU A 30 -23.79 9.28 -30.54
C GLU A 30 -24.04 10.63 -29.87
N TYR A 31 -23.91 11.73 -30.62
CA TYR A 31 -24.11 13.08 -30.08
C TYR A 31 -25.56 13.36 -29.68
N GLU A 32 -26.52 12.93 -30.50
CA GLU A 32 -27.96 13.01 -30.19
C GLU A 32 -28.28 12.24 -28.91
N TYR A 33 -27.71 11.04 -28.73
CA TYR A 33 -27.89 10.27 -27.51
C TYR A 33 -27.33 11.03 -26.29
N VAL A 34 -26.10 11.52 -26.35
CA VAL A 34 -25.46 12.24 -25.24
C VAL A 34 -26.30 13.45 -24.81
N LEU A 35 -26.77 14.27 -25.77
CA LEU A 35 -27.59 15.45 -25.45
C LEU A 35 -28.93 15.09 -24.80
N ASN A 36 -29.54 13.98 -25.21
CA ASN A 36 -30.85 13.56 -24.74
C ASN A 36 -30.83 12.74 -23.44
N HIS A 37 -29.64 12.30 -23.00
CA HIS A 37 -29.48 11.45 -21.81
C HIS A 37 -28.52 12.05 -20.77
N THR A 38 -28.21 13.34 -20.88
CA THR A 38 -27.48 14.13 -19.88
C THR A 38 -28.31 15.35 -19.45
N LEU A 39 -27.99 15.99 -18.32
CA LEU A 39 -28.72 17.18 -17.87
C LEU A 39 -28.69 18.30 -18.93
N ALA A 40 -29.74 19.11 -19.02
CA ALA A 40 -29.84 20.14 -20.06
C ALA A 40 -28.73 21.22 -20.02
N ASP A 41 -28.10 21.40 -18.84
CA ASP A 41 -26.96 22.28 -18.62
C ASP A 41 -25.61 21.56 -18.70
N TYR A 42 -25.59 20.24 -18.94
CA TYR A 42 -24.38 19.51 -19.27
C TYR A 42 -23.79 20.05 -20.58
N ALA A 43 -22.55 20.53 -20.52
CA ALA A 43 -21.85 21.10 -21.66
C ALA A 43 -21.07 19.99 -22.40
N ALA A 44 -21.73 19.34 -23.36
CA ALA A 44 -21.16 18.24 -24.12
C ALA A 44 -19.97 18.70 -24.98
N PRO A 45 -18.80 18.02 -24.95
CA PRO A 45 -17.72 18.24 -25.89
C PRO A 45 -18.17 18.02 -27.34
N THR A 46 -18.20 19.08 -28.16
CA THR A 46 -18.75 19.03 -29.51
C THR A 46 -17.74 19.48 -30.55
N LEU A 47 -17.54 18.65 -31.57
CA LEU A 47 -16.95 19.06 -32.84
C LEU A 47 -18.06 19.42 -33.83
N VAL A 48 -18.00 20.62 -34.40
CA VAL A 48 -18.92 21.13 -35.39
C VAL A 48 -18.19 21.35 -36.71
N GLU A 49 -18.64 20.69 -37.77
CA GLU A 49 -18.11 20.84 -39.12
C GLU A 49 -19.02 21.76 -39.93
N PHE A 50 -18.42 22.68 -40.70
CA PHE A 50 -19.15 23.66 -41.48
C PHE A 50 -18.86 23.57 -42.98
N SER A 51 -19.88 23.84 -43.79
CA SER A 51 -19.79 23.95 -45.25
C SER A 51 -18.99 25.18 -45.71
N SER A 52 -18.80 26.19 -44.84
CA SER A 52 -18.01 27.38 -45.14
C SER A 52 -17.49 28.10 -43.89
N ALA A 53 -16.46 28.94 -44.06
CA ALA A 53 -15.86 29.72 -42.97
C ALA A 53 -16.81 30.72 -42.30
N ALA A 54 -17.94 31.07 -42.93
CA ALA A 54 -18.95 31.93 -42.32
C ALA A 54 -19.58 31.31 -41.05
N GLY A 55 -19.57 29.98 -40.94
CA GLY A 55 -20.02 29.28 -39.74
C GLY A 55 -19.15 29.55 -38.52
N LEU A 56 -17.87 29.86 -38.71
CA LEU A 56 -16.92 30.13 -37.62
C LEU A 56 -17.28 31.42 -36.87
N ASP A 57 -17.65 32.48 -37.60
CA ASP A 57 -18.12 33.74 -36.98
C ASP A 57 -19.48 33.56 -36.29
N ALA A 58 -20.35 32.74 -36.88
CA ALA A 58 -21.68 32.47 -36.34
C ALA A 58 -21.63 31.70 -35.02
N ILE A 59 -20.82 30.64 -34.94
CA ILE A 59 -20.69 29.85 -33.71
C ILE A 59 -20.04 30.66 -32.57
N SER A 60 -19.10 31.57 -32.86
CA SER A 60 -18.52 32.45 -31.83
C SER A 60 -19.56 33.35 -31.14
N SER A 61 -20.72 33.59 -31.76
CA SER A 61 -21.83 34.31 -31.13
C SER A 61 -22.64 33.44 -30.15
N ILE A 62 -22.61 32.11 -30.31
CA ILE A 62 -23.33 31.14 -29.47
C ILE A 62 -22.41 30.58 -28.37
N ALA A 63 -21.17 30.27 -28.75
CA ALA A 63 -20.11 29.75 -27.91
C ALA A 63 -18.84 30.63 -28.09
N PRO A 64 -18.70 31.72 -27.31
CA PRO A 64 -17.58 32.66 -27.46
C PRO A 64 -16.19 32.06 -27.26
N ASN A 65 -16.10 30.94 -26.56
CA ASN A 65 -14.84 30.23 -26.28
C ASN A 65 -14.52 29.13 -27.32
N ALA A 66 -15.31 29.01 -28.39
CA ALA A 66 -15.10 28.00 -29.41
C ALA A 66 -13.69 28.10 -30.03
N LYS A 67 -12.99 26.98 -30.11
CA LYS A 67 -11.73 26.86 -30.85
C LYS A 67 -12.09 26.61 -32.31
N THR A 68 -11.45 27.29 -33.25
CA THR A 68 -11.79 27.16 -34.68
C THR A 68 -10.58 26.73 -35.52
N THR A 69 -10.86 26.04 -36.63
CA THR A 69 -9.88 25.68 -37.65
C THR A 69 -10.50 25.79 -39.03
N THR A 70 -9.67 26.03 -40.06
CA THR A 70 -10.05 25.91 -41.47
C THR A 70 -9.45 24.68 -42.14
N THR A 71 -8.72 23.87 -41.38
CA THR A 71 -7.98 22.70 -41.85
C THR A 71 -8.44 21.45 -41.09
N PRO A 72 -8.73 20.33 -41.78
CA PRO A 72 -8.78 20.16 -43.25
C PRO A 72 -9.97 20.88 -43.91
N LYS A 73 -10.93 21.33 -43.12
CA LYS A 73 -12.07 22.15 -43.55
C LYS A 73 -12.53 23.07 -42.40
N PRO A 74 -13.43 24.03 -42.64
CA PRO A 74 -13.99 24.87 -41.58
C PRO A 74 -14.66 24.03 -40.49
N ALA A 75 -14.15 24.10 -39.27
CA ALA A 75 -14.69 23.41 -38.11
C ALA A 75 -14.46 24.21 -36.83
N ALA A 76 -15.27 23.94 -35.82
CA ALA A 76 -15.12 24.50 -34.49
C ALA A 76 -15.33 23.43 -33.41
N TYR A 77 -14.61 23.56 -32.31
CA TYR A 77 -14.81 22.79 -31.10
C TYR A 77 -15.33 23.70 -29.99
N ALA A 78 -16.36 23.25 -29.29
CA ALA A 78 -16.89 23.90 -28.10
C ALA A 78 -17.57 22.88 -27.19
N GLN A 79 -17.65 23.18 -25.89
CA GLN A 79 -18.56 22.47 -24.99
C GLN A 79 -19.93 23.14 -25.09
N LEU A 80 -20.93 22.44 -25.62
CA LEU A 80 -22.25 22.98 -25.91
C LEU A 80 -23.31 22.35 -24.99
N THR A 81 -24.11 23.18 -24.34
CA THR A 81 -25.35 22.71 -23.70
C THR A 81 -26.39 22.31 -24.74
N THR A 82 -27.43 21.59 -24.34
CA THR A 82 -28.53 21.17 -25.23
C THR A 82 -29.09 22.34 -26.05
N THR A 83 -29.38 23.48 -25.41
CA THR A 83 -29.88 24.68 -26.10
C THR A 83 -28.87 25.31 -27.07
N GLN A 84 -27.57 25.29 -26.72
CA GLN A 84 -26.54 25.79 -27.62
C GLN A 84 -26.36 24.87 -28.82
N ALA A 85 -26.43 23.56 -28.61
CA ALA A 85 -26.35 22.57 -29.68
C ALA A 85 -27.49 22.71 -30.70
N GLU A 86 -28.73 22.90 -30.24
CA GLU A 86 -29.88 23.23 -31.10
C GLU A 86 -29.62 24.50 -31.92
N SER A 87 -29.16 25.56 -31.24
CA SER A 87 -28.87 26.85 -31.89
C SER A 87 -27.77 26.74 -32.94
N VAL A 88 -26.78 25.86 -32.74
CA VAL A 88 -25.71 25.60 -33.69
C VAL A 88 -26.20 24.73 -34.85
N ALA A 89 -27.03 23.73 -34.60
CA ALA A 89 -27.63 22.89 -35.64
C ALA A 89 -28.52 23.72 -36.59
N ASP A 90 -29.20 24.76 -36.08
CA ASP A 90 -29.99 25.70 -36.88
C ASP A 90 -29.15 26.63 -37.78
N LEU A 91 -27.81 26.64 -37.66
CA LEU A 91 -26.96 27.46 -38.51
C LEU A 91 -26.98 26.93 -39.96
N PRO A 92 -27.23 27.78 -40.98
CA PRO A 92 -27.29 27.35 -42.38
C PRO A 92 -26.01 26.70 -42.91
N THR A 93 -24.89 26.88 -42.20
CA THR A 93 -23.58 26.36 -42.58
C THR A 93 -23.18 25.11 -41.81
N ALA A 94 -23.88 24.73 -40.73
CA ALA A 94 -23.57 23.53 -39.97
C ALA A 94 -23.83 22.29 -40.84
N GLU A 95 -22.89 21.35 -40.87
CA GLU A 95 -23.02 20.09 -41.60
C GLU A 95 -23.10 18.90 -40.66
N THR A 96 -22.28 18.91 -39.60
CA THR A 96 -22.20 17.77 -38.67
C THR A 96 -21.83 18.25 -37.27
N LEU A 97 -22.51 17.71 -36.27
CA LEU A 97 -22.21 17.85 -34.84
C LEU A 97 -21.92 16.47 -34.27
N SER A 98 -20.70 16.30 -33.75
CA SER A 98 -20.21 15.03 -33.20
C SER A 98 -19.77 15.21 -31.74
N PHE A 99 -20.07 14.21 -30.91
CA PHE A 99 -19.51 14.11 -29.57
C PHE A 99 -17.99 13.88 -29.70
N SER A 100 -17.17 14.74 -29.11
CA SER A 100 -15.72 14.74 -29.34
C SER A 100 -14.94 14.99 -28.03
N PRO A 101 -15.05 14.09 -27.03
CA PRO A 101 -14.24 14.17 -25.82
C PRO A 101 -12.75 13.99 -26.15
N GLY A 102 -11.87 14.58 -25.35
CA GLY A 102 -10.42 14.46 -25.53
C GLY A 102 -9.66 15.78 -25.43
N SER A 103 -8.35 15.68 -25.25
CA SER A 103 -7.45 16.79 -24.97
C SER A 103 -7.20 17.68 -26.19
N ASN A 104 -7.22 17.11 -27.40
CA ASN A 104 -7.06 17.86 -28.64
C ASN A 104 -8.43 18.17 -29.29
N PRO A 105 -8.82 19.45 -29.45
CA PRO A 105 -10.16 19.81 -29.94
C PRO A 105 -10.52 19.31 -31.36
N PHE A 106 -9.55 18.91 -32.18
CA PHE A 106 -9.76 18.56 -33.58
C PHE A 106 -9.30 17.13 -33.94
N TRP A 107 -9.07 16.27 -32.94
CA TRP A 107 -8.54 14.92 -33.17
C TRP A 107 -9.40 14.08 -34.12
N ARG A 108 -10.73 14.20 -34.07
CA ARG A 108 -11.66 13.50 -34.98
C ARG A 108 -11.52 13.91 -36.45
N LEU A 109 -10.89 15.05 -36.74
CA LEU A 109 -10.56 15.48 -38.11
C LEU A 109 -9.24 14.89 -38.62
N GLY A 110 -8.52 14.12 -37.79
CA GLY A 110 -7.14 13.71 -38.06
C GLY A 110 -6.18 14.90 -38.17
N TYR A 111 -6.51 16.03 -37.51
CA TYR A 111 -5.76 17.27 -37.55
C TYR A 111 -5.25 17.64 -36.17
N TYR A 112 -3.92 17.70 -36.04
CA TYR A 112 -3.23 17.82 -34.76
C TYR A 112 -2.36 19.09 -34.68
N PRO A 113 -2.96 20.30 -34.72
CA PRO A 113 -2.20 21.55 -34.75
C PRO A 113 -1.42 21.84 -33.47
N LEU A 114 -1.77 21.15 -32.37
CA LEU A 114 -1.14 21.30 -31.06
C LEU A 114 -0.27 20.09 -30.69
N GLY A 115 -0.08 19.13 -31.59
CA GLY A 115 0.36 17.77 -31.28
C GLY A 115 -0.83 16.80 -31.17
N VAL A 116 -0.57 15.50 -31.26
CA VAL A 116 -1.58 14.44 -31.08
C VAL A 116 -2.12 14.47 -29.66
N PHE A 117 -1.20 14.59 -28.70
CA PHE A 117 -1.41 14.67 -27.26
C PHE A 117 -0.84 16.01 -26.76
N PRO A 118 -1.59 17.12 -26.86
CA PRO A 118 -1.10 18.42 -26.41
C PRO A 118 -0.78 18.41 -24.91
N GLU A 119 0.19 19.25 -24.50
CA GLU A 119 0.51 19.47 -23.09
C GLU A 119 -0.74 19.92 -22.30
N PRO A 120 -0.82 19.63 -20.99
CA PRO A 120 -2.01 19.89 -20.17
C PRO A 120 -2.54 21.32 -20.31
N MET A 121 -1.69 22.34 -20.18
CA MET A 121 -2.10 23.76 -20.30
C MET A 121 -2.67 24.17 -21.66
N ARG A 122 -2.51 23.35 -22.70
CA ARG A 122 -3.04 23.59 -24.05
C ARG A 122 -4.19 22.67 -24.41
N SER A 123 -4.52 21.74 -23.53
CA SER A 123 -5.57 20.76 -23.70
C SER A 123 -6.94 21.34 -23.32
N VAL A 124 -8.00 20.74 -23.84
CA VAL A 124 -9.39 21.12 -23.49
C VAL A 124 -10.05 20.16 -22.50
N ASP A 125 -9.43 19.00 -22.27
CA ASP A 125 -9.81 17.93 -21.34
C ASP A 125 -8.64 16.94 -21.20
N PHE A 126 -8.82 15.85 -20.46
CA PHE A 126 -7.95 14.67 -20.46
C PHE A 126 -7.88 14.01 -21.85
N ILE A 127 -6.86 13.19 -22.09
CA ILE A 127 -6.80 12.35 -23.29
C ILE A 127 -7.95 11.33 -23.23
N ASN A 128 -8.75 11.28 -24.29
CA ASN A 128 -9.79 10.26 -24.41
C ASN A 128 -9.21 8.97 -25.01
N TYR A 129 -9.72 7.80 -24.62
CA TYR A 129 -9.25 6.51 -25.16
C TYR A 129 -9.31 6.44 -26.69
N GLU A 130 -10.39 6.93 -27.32
CA GLU A 130 -10.52 6.91 -28.78
C GLU A 130 -9.50 7.86 -29.46
N GLN A 131 -9.21 9.00 -28.82
CA GLN A 131 -8.11 9.88 -29.23
C GLN A 131 -6.75 9.20 -29.06
N MET A 132 -6.52 8.48 -27.96
CA MET A 132 -5.29 7.73 -27.69
C MET A 132 -5.05 6.71 -28.81
N LYS A 133 -6.04 5.87 -29.11
CA LYS A 133 -5.97 4.87 -30.19
C LYS A 133 -5.66 5.50 -31.54
N ASP A 134 -6.45 6.48 -31.98
CA ASP A 134 -6.27 7.12 -33.29
C ASP A 134 -4.94 7.89 -33.36
N GLY A 135 -4.55 8.49 -32.24
CA GLY A 135 -3.31 9.22 -32.06
C GLY A 135 -2.07 8.33 -32.17
N LEU A 136 -2.01 7.22 -31.43
CA LEU A 136 -0.92 6.24 -31.54
C LEU A 136 -0.79 5.71 -32.96
N ARG A 137 -1.92 5.38 -33.62
CA ARG A 137 -1.91 4.95 -35.02
C ARG A 137 -1.46 6.05 -35.98
N HIS A 138 -1.72 7.32 -35.66
CA HIS A 138 -1.19 8.45 -36.43
C HIS A 138 0.33 8.55 -36.28
N LEU A 139 0.83 8.49 -35.05
CA LEU A 139 2.26 8.53 -34.73
C LEU A 139 3.01 7.36 -35.38
N GLU A 140 2.47 6.13 -35.33
CA GLU A 140 3.02 4.96 -36.02
C GLU A 140 3.17 5.18 -37.54
N ARG A 141 2.16 5.78 -38.18
CA ARG A 141 2.24 6.08 -39.62
C ARG A 141 3.26 7.16 -39.95
N GLU A 142 3.43 8.15 -39.08
CA GLU A 142 4.36 9.28 -39.27
C GLU A 142 5.81 8.88 -38.95
N TYR A 143 6.02 8.04 -37.93
CA TYR A 143 7.32 7.65 -37.38
C TYR A 143 7.55 6.13 -37.45
N GLN A 144 7.31 5.51 -38.62
CA GLN A 144 7.36 4.04 -38.84
C GLN A 144 8.68 3.35 -38.45
N SER A 145 9.78 4.09 -38.33
CA SER A 145 11.09 3.55 -37.91
C SER A 145 11.32 3.63 -36.40
N LYS A 146 10.42 4.29 -35.66
CA LYS A 146 10.63 4.63 -34.25
C LYS A 146 9.56 4.12 -33.29
N VAL A 147 8.36 3.84 -33.79
CA VAL A 147 7.27 3.32 -32.95
C VAL A 147 6.51 2.22 -33.66
N ASN A 148 6.18 1.18 -32.90
CA ASN A 148 5.31 0.09 -33.32
C ASN A 148 4.13 0.01 -32.34
N VAL A 149 2.90 -0.06 -32.85
CA VAL A 149 1.69 -0.07 -32.01
C VAL A 149 0.94 -1.39 -32.22
N LYS A 150 0.86 -2.18 -31.16
CA LYS A 150 0.20 -3.50 -31.15
C LYS A 150 -1.14 -3.41 -30.43
N GLU A 151 -2.16 -4.06 -31.00
CA GLU A 151 -3.38 -4.40 -30.28
C GLU A 151 -3.21 -5.87 -29.84
N ILE A 152 -3.04 -6.10 -28.55
CA ILE A 152 -2.62 -7.40 -27.99
C ILE A 152 -3.80 -8.28 -27.56
N GLY A 153 -5.00 -7.70 -27.47
CA GLY A 153 -6.21 -8.37 -27.03
C GLY A 153 -7.37 -7.38 -26.89
N GLN A 154 -8.42 -7.79 -26.19
CA GLN A 154 -9.60 -6.96 -25.93
C GLN A 154 -10.02 -7.07 -24.45
N SER A 155 -10.47 -5.97 -23.87
CA SER A 155 -11.13 -5.93 -22.56
C SER A 155 -12.52 -6.59 -22.59
N PRO A 156 -13.13 -6.90 -21.43
CA PRO A 156 -14.49 -7.45 -21.39
C PRO A 156 -15.55 -6.57 -22.06
N GLY A 157 -15.46 -5.25 -21.87
CA GLY A 157 -16.30 -4.25 -22.55
C GLY A 157 -17.58 -3.89 -21.79
N HIS A 158 -17.80 -2.60 -21.54
CA HIS A 158 -19.07 -2.11 -20.99
C HIS A 158 -20.21 -2.21 -22.02
N TYR A 159 -21.44 -2.37 -21.53
CA TYR A 159 -22.63 -2.21 -22.35
C TYR A 159 -22.75 -0.76 -22.86
N ASN A 160 -22.81 -0.59 -24.18
CA ASN A 160 -22.94 0.71 -24.82
C ASN A 160 -24.41 0.98 -25.17
N ASN A 161 -25.02 1.94 -24.48
CA ASN A 161 -26.44 2.26 -24.62
C ASN A 161 -26.82 2.84 -25.99
N VAL A 162 -25.88 3.44 -26.72
CA VAL A 162 -26.11 3.97 -28.08
C VAL A 162 -26.27 2.82 -29.08
N THR A 163 -25.42 1.80 -28.95
CA THR A 163 -25.38 0.66 -29.89
C THR A 163 -26.16 -0.57 -29.43
N ALA A 164 -26.61 -0.57 -28.17
CA ALA A 164 -27.35 -1.64 -27.52
C ALA A 164 -26.61 -3.00 -27.50
N ARG A 165 -25.30 -2.98 -27.24
CA ARG A 165 -24.43 -4.17 -27.14
C ARG A 165 -23.20 -3.88 -26.28
N ASP A 166 -22.55 -4.94 -25.80
CA ASP A 166 -21.23 -4.85 -25.16
C ASP A 166 -20.19 -4.32 -26.16
N ASP A 167 -19.26 -3.52 -25.65
CA ASP A 167 -18.28 -2.77 -26.44
C ASP A 167 -16.84 -3.02 -25.96
N PRO A 168 -16.31 -4.25 -26.12
CA PRO A 168 -14.91 -4.59 -25.86
C PRO A 168 -13.94 -3.59 -26.50
N LYS A 169 -12.93 -3.17 -25.75
CA LYS A 169 -11.91 -2.22 -26.20
C LYS A 169 -10.58 -2.92 -26.43
N GLY A 170 -9.89 -2.54 -27.50
CA GLY A 170 -8.56 -3.07 -27.80
C GLY A 170 -7.54 -2.72 -26.70
N MET A 171 -6.71 -3.70 -26.33
CA MET A 171 -5.59 -3.52 -25.42
C MET A 171 -4.37 -3.09 -26.23
N PHE A 172 -3.82 -1.90 -25.96
CA PHE A 172 -2.75 -1.32 -26.78
C PHE A 172 -1.40 -1.34 -26.09
N VAL A 173 -0.37 -1.73 -26.84
CA VAL A 173 1.04 -1.63 -26.47
C VAL A 173 1.78 -0.79 -27.51
N ALA A 174 2.51 0.23 -27.07
CA ALA A 174 3.38 1.03 -27.93
C ALA A 174 4.85 0.75 -27.59
N GLU A 175 5.63 0.33 -28.59
CA GLU A 175 7.06 0.05 -28.48
C GLU A 175 7.83 1.20 -29.14
N VAL A 176 8.69 1.89 -28.39
CA VAL A 176 9.43 3.07 -28.85
C VAL A 176 10.93 2.81 -28.76
N THR A 177 11.61 2.84 -29.89
CA THR A 177 13.08 2.65 -30.00
C THR A 177 13.56 3.20 -31.33
N ASN A 178 14.87 3.41 -31.52
CA ASN A 178 15.39 3.56 -32.88
C ASN A 178 15.36 2.18 -33.55
N ASP A 179 15.01 2.13 -34.84
CA ASP A 179 14.95 0.90 -35.62
C ASP A 179 13.85 -0.09 -35.18
N ALA A 180 12.67 0.41 -34.80
CA ALA A 180 11.52 -0.39 -34.37
C ALA A 180 11.05 -1.47 -35.38
N GLY A 181 11.47 -1.37 -36.65
CA GLY A 181 11.22 -2.37 -37.68
C GLY A 181 12.29 -3.45 -37.85
N ASP A 182 13.40 -3.38 -37.10
CA ASP A 182 14.46 -4.39 -37.09
C ASP A 182 14.27 -5.36 -35.92
N GLU A 183 13.74 -6.54 -36.24
CA GLU A 183 13.45 -7.59 -35.25
C GLU A 183 14.69 -8.08 -34.50
N GLN A 184 15.87 -8.09 -35.14
CA GLN A 184 17.09 -8.51 -34.47
C GLN A 184 17.55 -7.43 -33.48
N SER A 185 17.59 -6.17 -33.92
CA SER A 185 17.95 -5.06 -33.04
C SER A 185 16.98 -4.94 -31.87
N PHE A 186 15.67 -5.11 -32.11
CA PHE A 186 14.66 -5.11 -31.07
C PHE A 186 14.91 -6.19 -30.01
N ARG A 187 15.22 -7.43 -30.41
CA ARG A 187 15.52 -8.52 -29.47
C ARG A 187 16.75 -8.22 -28.62
N GLU A 188 17.82 -7.73 -29.23
CA GLU A 188 19.11 -7.50 -28.56
C GLU A 188 19.09 -6.35 -27.54
N LYS A 189 18.23 -5.34 -27.71
CA LYS A 189 18.16 -4.19 -26.81
C LYS A 189 17.57 -4.50 -25.44
N GLU A 190 17.98 -3.73 -24.44
CA GLU A 190 17.33 -3.61 -23.13
C GLU A 190 15.89 -3.11 -23.29
N LYS A 191 14.97 -3.49 -22.39
CA LYS A 191 13.57 -3.10 -22.48
C LYS A 191 13.02 -2.70 -21.12
N VAL A 192 12.30 -1.58 -21.11
CA VAL A 192 11.61 -1.08 -19.93
C VAL A 192 10.12 -1.02 -20.20
N PHE A 193 9.31 -1.59 -19.31
CA PHE A 193 7.86 -1.59 -19.45
C PHE A 193 7.18 -0.64 -18.46
N TYR A 194 6.30 0.21 -18.99
CA TYR A 194 5.44 1.10 -18.22
C TYR A 194 3.98 0.68 -18.39
N SER A 195 3.36 0.21 -17.32
CA SER A 195 1.91 -0.01 -17.25
C SER A 195 1.22 1.32 -16.97
N LEU A 196 0.23 1.65 -17.79
CA LEU A 196 -0.44 2.94 -17.79
C LEU A 196 -1.95 2.74 -17.59
N SER A 197 -2.48 3.38 -16.54
CA SER A 197 -3.93 3.40 -16.25
C SER A 197 -4.48 1.98 -16.07
N LEU A 198 -3.82 1.17 -15.22
CA LEU A 198 -4.37 -0.11 -14.77
C LEU A 198 -5.72 0.12 -14.08
N HIS A 199 -5.85 1.21 -13.32
CA HIS A 199 -7.13 1.76 -12.94
C HIS A 199 -7.54 2.92 -13.85
N GLY A 200 -8.77 2.91 -14.35
CA GLY A 200 -9.22 3.89 -15.35
C GLY A 200 -9.31 5.33 -14.83
N LEU A 201 -9.60 5.52 -13.54
CA LEU A 201 -9.65 6.83 -12.86
C LEU A 201 -8.28 7.39 -12.46
N GLU A 202 -7.22 6.59 -12.57
CA GLU A 202 -5.86 6.97 -12.19
C GLU A 202 -5.13 7.50 -13.42
N ARG A 203 -5.48 8.73 -13.78
CA ARG A 203 -5.17 9.29 -15.11
C ARG A 203 -3.71 9.65 -15.32
N ALA A 204 -2.98 10.00 -14.27
CA ALA A 204 -1.61 10.52 -14.37
C ALA A 204 -0.70 9.65 -15.25
N GLY A 205 -0.70 8.33 -15.06
CA GLY A 205 0.13 7.39 -15.84
C GLY A 205 -0.16 7.44 -17.33
N ALA A 206 -1.43 7.27 -17.73
CA ALA A 206 -1.83 7.32 -19.14
C ALA A 206 -1.64 8.69 -19.79
N GLU A 207 -1.83 9.77 -19.03
CA GLU A 207 -1.60 11.13 -19.49
C GLU A 207 -0.09 11.40 -19.73
N ALA A 208 0.78 10.98 -18.81
CA ALA A 208 2.22 11.12 -18.95
C ALA A 208 2.78 10.25 -20.08
N GLY A 209 2.39 8.98 -20.12
CA GLY A 209 2.86 8.00 -21.11
C GLY A 209 2.49 8.37 -22.54
N ALA A 210 1.25 8.76 -22.80
CA ALA A 210 0.85 9.17 -24.16
C ALA A 210 1.63 10.42 -24.63
N ARG A 211 1.85 11.40 -23.74
CA ARG A 211 2.58 12.64 -24.06
C ARG A 211 4.07 12.39 -24.27
N ILE A 212 4.71 11.59 -23.42
CA ILE A 212 6.16 11.33 -23.54
C ILE A 212 6.46 10.57 -24.83
N ILE A 213 5.59 9.64 -25.27
CA ILE A 213 5.73 8.97 -26.58
C ILE A 213 5.82 10.02 -27.69
N GLU A 214 4.88 10.97 -27.77
CA GLU A 214 4.93 12.02 -28.78
C GLU A 214 6.15 12.94 -28.59
N ASN A 215 6.53 13.29 -27.35
CA ASN A 215 7.70 14.12 -27.08
C ASN A 215 8.99 13.46 -27.62
N ILE A 216 9.17 12.15 -27.39
CA ILE A 216 10.30 11.37 -27.89
C ILE A 216 10.34 11.36 -29.42
N LEU A 217 9.22 11.04 -30.06
CA LEU A 217 9.15 10.92 -31.52
C LEU A 217 9.46 12.25 -32.23
N ARG A 218 9.05 13.37 -31.62
CA ARG A 218 9.31 14.71 -32.13
C ARG A 218 10.71 15.24 -31.80
N GLY A 219 11.44 14.60 -30.89
CA GLY A 219 12.70 15.11 -30.35
C GLY A 219 12.51 16.39 -29.53
N ASP A 220 11.41 16.47 -28.77
CA ASP A 220 11.09 17.58 -27.88
C ASP A 220 11.99 17.57 -26.64
N ASP A 221 12.27 18.72 -26.04
CA ASP A 221 13.10 18.84 -24.84
C ASP A 221 12.50 18.09 -23.64
N LYS A 222 11.17 17.93 -23.61
CA LYS A 222 10.46 17.09 -22.63
C LYS A 222 10.73 15.59 -22.79
N ALA A 223 11.42 15.13 -23.82
CA ALA A 223 11.91 13.76 -23.82
C ALA A 223 13.15 13.58 -22.92
N GLY A 224 13.82 14.67 -22.52
CA GLY A 224 15.09 14.60 -21.82
C GLY A 224 16.14 13.81 -22.61
N GLU A 225 16.92 13.00 -21.90
CA GLU A 225 18.00 12.19 -22.46
C GLU A 225 17.50 10.89 -23.15
N ILE A 226 16.22 10.53 -23.02
CA ILE A 226 15.67 9.30 -23.62
C ILE A 226 15.99 9.22 -25.12
N SER A 227 15.90 10.34 -25.84
CA SER A 227 16.14 10.37 -27.28
C SER A 227 17.54 9.89 -27.69
N SER A 228 18.55 10.05 -26.82
CA SER A 228 19.90 9.53 -27.05
C SER A 228 20.09 8.07 -26.62
N LEU A 229 19.20 7.53 -25.80
CA LEU A 229 19.29 6.17 -25.27
C LEU A 229 18.60 5.13 -26.18
N LEU A 230 17.74 5.56 -27.11
CA LEU A 230 16.95 4.67 -27.97
C LEU A 230 17.76 3.75 -28.91
N ASP A 231 19.07 3.97 -29.05
CA ASP A 231 19.95 3.03 -29.77
C ASP A 231 20.23 1.76 -28.94
N ASP A 232 20.12 1.85 -27.62
CA ASP A 232 20.44 0.76 -26.68
C ASP A 232 19.20 0.19 -25.97
N ILE A 233 18.06 0.90 -26.01
CA ILE A 233 16.84 0.54 -25.28
C ILE A 233 15.56 0.54 -26.13
N VAL A 234 14.56 -0.24 -25.71
CA VAL A 234 13.16 -0.15 -26.13
C VAL A 234 12.29 0.24 -24.95
N LEU A 235 11.49 1.29 -25.11
CA LEU A 235 10.46 1.65 -24.13
C LEU A 235 9.13 1.02 -24.56
N VAL A 236 8.51 0.28 -23.66
CA VAL A 236 7.24 -0.40 -23.89
C VAL A 236 6.17 0.23 -23.01
N PHE A 237 5.10 0.75 -23.60
CA PHE A 237 4.01 1.41 -22.90
C PHE A 237 2.72 0.61 -23.09
N GLY A 238 2.14 0.09 -21.99
CA GLY A 238 0.89 -0.67 -22.02
C GLY A 238 -0.27 0.15 -21.48
N PHE A 239 -1.37 0.22 -22.23
CA PHE A 239 -2.61 0.87 -21.80
C PHE A 239 -3.58 -0.21 -21.31
N THR A 240 -3.63 -0.42 -19.99
CA THR A 240 -3.99 -1.71 -19.38
C THR A 240 -5.45 -1.82 -18.91
N ASN A 241 -6.21 -0.72 -18.81
CA ASN A 241 -7.66 -0.77 -18.55
C ASN A 241 -8.44 0.24 -19.41
N PRO A 242 -8.74 -0.11 -20.67
CA PRO A 242 -9.52 0.76 -21.55
C PRO A 242 -11.01 0.84 -21.16
N ASP A 243 -11.55 -0.15 -20.45
CA ASP A 243 -12.95 -0.16 -20.01
C ASP A 243 -13.22 0.94 -18.96
N GLY A 244 -12.41 0.96 -17.90
CA GLY A 244 -12.49 2.00 -16.87
C GLY A 244 -12.24 3.40 -17.42
N TRP A 245 -11.43 3.52 -18.48
CA TRP A 245 -11.22 4.79 -19.19
C TRP A 245 -12.47 5.24 -19.96
N VAL A 246 -13.11 4.35 -20.73
CA VAL A 246 -14.26 4.77 -21.56
C VAL A 246 -15.53 4.99 -20.74
N ALA A 247 -15.63 4.42 -19.54
CA ALA A 247 -16.79 4.57 -18.65
C ALA A 247 -17.18 6.04 -18.38
N ARG A 248 -16.24 6.99 -18.45
CA ARG A 248 -16.55 8.44 -18.34
C ARG A 248 -17.46 8.96 -19.45
N ASN A 249 -17.60 8.26 -20.58
CA ASN A 249 -18.44 8.75 -21.66
C ASN A 249 -19.93 8.44 -21.39
N PRO A 250 -20.88 9.37 -21.62
CA PRO A 250 -22.29 9.20 -21.26
C PRO A 250 -23.03 8.05 -21.95
N GLN A 251 -22.47 7.43 -22.99
CA GLN A 251 -23.03 6.24 -23.61
C GLN A 251 -22.87 4.95 -22.78
N TYR A 252 -21.99 4.95 -21.78
CA TYR A 252 -21.77 3.82 -20.89
C TYR A 252 -22.45 4.08 -19.55
N ASP A 253 -22.93 3.01 -18.93
CA ASP A 253 -23.34 3.07 -17.54
C ASP A 253 -22.08 3.14 -16.68
N SER A 254 -21.81 4.31 -16.09
CA SER A 254 -20.77 4.49 -15.08
C SER A 254 -21.39 4.56 -13.68
N GLY A 255 -20.74 3.89 -12.74
CA GLY A 255 -21.16 3.87 -11.34
C GLY A 255 -20.88 2.57 -10.61
N HIS A 256 -20.07 1.65 -11.15
CA HIS A 256 -19.60 0.48 -10.40
C HIS A 256 -19.01 0.92 -9.04
N GLN A 257 -18.25 2.00 -9.09
CA GLN A 257 -17.69 2.72 -7.95
C GLN A 257 -18.73 3.36 -7.01
N THR A 258 -19.85 3.87 -7.49
CA THR A 258 -20.83 4.59 -6.63
C THR A 258 -22.00 3.72 -6.17
N GLY A 259 -22.23 2.58 -6.83
CA GLY A 259 -23.40 1.73 -6.64
C GLY A 259 -23.11 0.25 -6.37
N GLY A 260 -21.83 -0.15 -6.29
CA GLY A 260 -21.41 -1.54 -6.05
C GLY A 260 -21.58 -2.47 -7.27
N PRO A 261 -20.96 -3.66 -7.25
CA PRO A 261 -21.21 -4.74 -8.21
C PRO A 261 -22.55 -5.41 -7.92
N GLY A 262 -23.64 -4.91 -8.49
CA GLY A 262 -24.91 -5.61 -8.31
C GLY A 262 -26.19 -4.85 -8.56
N ALA A 263 -26.14 -3.54 -8.81
CA ALA A 263 -27.34 -2.81 -9.21
C ALA A 263 -27.86 -3.39 -10.54
N SER A 264 -29.01 -4.07 -10.47
CA SER A 264 -29.71 -4.70 -11.60
C SER A 264 -29.59 -3.90 -12.89
N HIS A 265 -29.17 -4.55 -13.99
CA HIS A 265 -29.13 -3.92 -15.31
C HIS A 265 -30.50 -3.36 -15.74
N PRO A 266 -30.57 -2.12 -16.28
CA PRO A 266 -29.48 -1.16 -16.43
C PRO A 266 -29.11 -0.47 -15.10
N ARG A 267 -27.80 -0.28 -14.88
CA ARG A 267 -27.22 0.25 -13.64
C ARG A 267 -27.65 1.72 -13.50
N ILE A 268 -28.00 2.19 -12.30
CA ILE A 268 -28.41 3.59 -12.10
C ILE A 268 -27.19 4.49 -12.38
N PRO A 269 -27.20 5.35 -13.42
CA PRO A 269 -26.03 6.16 -13.73
C PRO A 269 -25.87 7.23 -12.64
N ALA A 270 -24.74 7.23 -11.93
CA ALA A 270 -24.48 8.21 -10.87
C ALA A 270 -23.93 9.54 -11.44
N ALA A 271 -23.01 9.45 -12.41
CA ALA A 271 -22.45 10.52 -13.22
C ALA A 271 -21.44 9.91 -14.22
N PRO A 272 -21.17 10.56 -15.37
CA PRO A 272 -20.09 10.16 -16.30
C PRO A 272 -18.72 10.29 -15.63
N LEU A 273 -18.16 9.18 -15.13
CA LEU A 273 -16.89 9.10 -14.39
C LEU A 273 -16.04 7.95 -14.93
N TYR A 274 -14.71 8.11 -14.93
CA TYR A 274 -13.77 7.01 -15.10
C TYR A 274 -13.95 5.99 -13.97
N GLU A 275 -13.76 4.70 -14.25
CA GLU A 275 -13.91 3.62 -13.26
C GLU A 275 -12.58 2.95 -12.90
N ARG A 276 -12.53 2.37 -11.70
CA ARG A 276 -11.35 1.66 -11.18
C ARG A 276 -11.05 0.43 -12.00
N GLY A 277 -11.94 -0.54 -11.97
CA GLY A 277 -11.77 -1.78 -12.68
C GLY A 277 -12.24 -1.72 -14.13
N ASN A 278 -12.40 -2.90 -14.71
CA ASN A 278 -12.95 -3.08 -16.05
C ASN A 278 -14.47 -3.28 -15.98
N ALA A 279 -15.10 -3.71 -17.07
CA ALA A 279 -16.55 -3.86 -17.13
C ALA A 279 -17.13 -4.96 -16.19
N GLU A 280 -16.32 -5.96 -15.83
CA GLU A 280 -16.74 -7.18 -15.12
C GLU A 280 -16.17 -7.31 -13.71
N ILE A 281 -15.08 -6.61 -13.41
CA ILE A 281 -14.41 -6.66 -12.12
C ILE A 281 -14.08 -5.27 -11.60
N TYR A 282 -14.05 -5.11 -10.28
CA TYR A 282 -13.92 -3.82 -9.63
C TYR A 282 -12.47 -3.31 -9.54
N ASP A 283 -11.51 -4.21 -9.39
CA ASP A 283 -10.09 -3.88 -9.18
C ASP A 283 -9.22 -4.75 -10.09
N THR A 284 -8.70 -4.12 -11.15
CA THR A 284 -7.83 -4.73 -12.17
C THR A 284 -6.44 -5.04 -11.64
N ASN A 285 -6.01 -4.42 -10.54
CA ASN A 285 -4.78 -4.77 -9.85
C ASN A 285 -4.93 -5.99 -8.91
N ARG A 286 -5.92 -6.86 -9.16
CA ARG A 286 -6.15 -8.14 -8.47
C ARG A 286 -6.36 -9.31 -9.45
N GLN A 287 -5.96 -9.12 -10.71
CA GLN A 287 -6.18 -10.08 -11.80
C GLN A 287 -4.94 -10.90 -12.17
N TYR A 288 -3.78 -10.67 -11.56
CA TYR A 288 -2.53 -11.23 -12.04
C TYR A 288 -2.18 -12.56 -11.34
N PRO A 289 -1.53 -13.50 -12.05
CA PRO A 289 -1.14 -14.80 -11.49
C PRO A 289 0.14 -14.66 -10.67
N THR A 290 0.05 -14.02 -9.50
CA THR A 290 1.17 -13.83 -8.58
C THR A 290 1.52 -15.10 -7.82
N VAL A 291 2.80 -15.32 -7.53
CA VAL A 291 3.27 -16.44 -6.70
C VAL A 291 2.82 -16.20 -5.26
N GLY A 292 2.49 -17.27 -4.53
CA GLY A 292 2.03 -17.19 -3.15
C GLY A 292 0.52 -17.07 -2.98
N TYR A 293 0.09 -16.48 -1.86
CA TYR A 293 -1.30 -16.38 -1.46
C TYR A 293 -2.16 -15.69 -2.52
N ILE A 294 -3.26 -16.34 -2.89
CA ILE A 294 -4.33 -15.76 -3.72
C ILE A 294 -5.64 -15.84 -2.96
N THR A 295 -6.29 -14.71 -2.72
CA THR A 295 -7.65 -14.74 -2.16
C THR A 295 -8.64 -15.39 -3.15
N PRO A 296 -9.55 -16.25 -2.68
CA PRO A 296 -10.58 -16.88 -3.51
C PRO A 296 -11.49 -15.90 -4.29
N ALA A 297 -11.56 -14.66 -3.82
CA ALA A 297 -12.35 -13.58 -4.41
C ALA A 297 -11.75 -13.02 -5.71
N HIS A 298 -10.47 -13.25 -5.97
CA HIS A 298 -9.79 -12.75 -7.16
C HIS A 298 -10.05 -13.59 -8.41
N TYR A 299 -9.69 -13.04 -9.56
CA TYR A 299 -9.82 -13.68 -10.87
C TYR A 299 -8.47 -13.65 -11.60
N PRO A 300 -7.50 -14.50 -11.22
CA PRO A 300 -6.22 -14.54 -11.91
C PRO A 300 -6.40 -14.81 -13.41
N GLY A 301 -5.63 -14.11 -14.24
CA GLY A 301 -5.61 -14.20 -15.70
C GLY A 301 -4.42 -15.01 -16.22
N GLU A 302 -4.36 -16.30 -15.89
CA GLU A 302 -3.30 -17.20 -16.36
C GLU A 302 -3.66 -17.85 -17.72
N PRO A 303 -2.96 -17.54 -18.82
CA PRO A 303 -3.35 -17.98 -20.17
C PRO A 303 -2.98 -19.43 -20.52
N ARG A 304 -2.07 -20.11 -19.80
CA ARG A 304 -1.67 -21.50 -20.14
C ARG A 304 -2.84 -22.48 -20.02
N ASN A 305 -3.68 -22.31 -19.00
CA ASN A 305 -4.90 -23.08 -18.75
C ASN A 305 -5.94 -22.19 -18.05
N PRO A 306 -6.55 -21.22 -18.75
CA PRO A 306 -7.37 -20.21 -18.10
C PRO A 306 -8.60 -20.84 -17.45
N ALA A 307 -8.87 -20.46 -16.21
CA ALA A 307 -10.05 -20.85 -15.48
C ALA A 307 -11.33 -20.37 -16.19
N ASP A 308 -12.37 -21.22 -16.24
CA ASP A 308 -13.65 -20.83 -16.85
C ASP A 308 -14.25 -19.55 -16.24
N ARG A 309 -14.05 -19.33 -14.93
CA ARG A 309 -14.49 -18.11 -14.22
C ARG A 309 -13.76 -16.82 -14.61
N SER A 310 -12.58 -16.95 -15.24
CA SER A 310 -11.70 -15.84 -15.62
C SER A 310 -11.82 -15.48 -17.11
N LYS A 311 -12.13 -16.46 -17.99
CA LYS A 311 -12.11 -16.32 -19.46
C LYS A 311 -12.87 -15.12 -20.03
N GLU A 312 -13.94 -14.67 -19.39
CA GLU A 312 -14.75 -13.53 -19.86
C GLU A 312 -14.55 -12.27 -19.02
N ARG A 313 -14.04 -12.39 -17.79
CA ARG A 313 -13.96 -11.29 -16.82
C ARG A 313 -12.62 -10.55 -16.84
N VAL A 314 -11.56 -11.24 -17.26
CA VAL A 314 -10.18 -10.73 -17.18
C VAL A 314 -9.44 -10.92 -18.50
N THR A 315 -10.14 -10.72 -19.62
CA THR A 315 -9.57 -10.86 -20.98
C THR A 315 -8.46 -9.85 -21.25
N ASP A 316 -8.48 -8.71 -20.56
CA ASP A 316 -7.42 -7.72 -20.47
C ASP A 316 -6.15 -8.31 -19.83
N ALA A 317 -6.24 -8.84 -18.60
CA ALA A 317 -5.10 -9.45 -17.92
C ALA A 317 -4.54 -10.67 -18.65
N LEU A 318 -5.41 -11.53 -19.19
CA LEU A 318 -4.99 -12.67 -20.02
C LEU A 318 -4.15 -12.24 -21.23
N ALA A 319 -4.56 -11.16 -21.92
CA ALA A 319 -3.82 -10.62 -23.05
C ALA A 319 -2.46 -10.02 -22.64
N ILE A 320 -2.41 -9.33 -21.50
CA ILE A 320 -1.16 -8.77 -20.95
C ILE A 320 -0.18 -9.90 -20.61
N VAL A 321 -0.62 -10.88 -19.81
CA VAL A 321 0.23 -12.00 -19.36
C VAL A 321 0.71 -12.84 -20.55
N GLU A 322 -0.15 -13.11 -21.54
CA GLU A 322 0.24 -13.85 -22.74
C GLU A 322 1.26 -13.08 -23.59
N HIS A 323 1.08 -11.76 -23.73
CA HIS A 323 1.94 -10.91 -24.56
C HIS A 323 3.35 -10.75 -23.99
N PHE A 324 3.48 -10.48 -22.70
CA PHE A 324 4.78 -10.13 -22.10
C PHE A 324 5.67 -11.33 -21.77
N ARG A 325 5.11 -12.52 -21.51
CA ARG A 325 5.90 -13.75 -21.31
C ARG A 325 6.73 -14.19 -22.53
N GLY A 326 6.54 -13.54 -23.68
CA GLY A 326 7.32 -13.76 -24.90
C GLY A 326 8.44 -12.75 -25.14
N TYR A 327 8.65 -11.78 -24.24
CA TYR A 327 9.71 -10.78 -24.40
C TYR A 327 11.06 -11.33 -23.93
N GLU A 328 12.12 -10.86 -24.59
CA GLU A 328 13.52 -11.09 -24.20
C GLU A 328 14.11 -9.76 -23.69
N ASN A 329 15.00 -9.79 -22.70
CA ASN A 329 15.64 -8.60 -22.11
C ASN A 329 14.63 -7.55 -21.62
N LEU A 330 13.57 -7.98 -20.94
CA LEU A 330 12.62 -7.09 -20.27
C LEU A 330 12.97 -7.08 -18.79
N ASN A 331 13.92 -6.23 -18.39
CA ASN A 331 14.53 -6.32 -17.05
C ASN A 331 14.00 -5.28 -16.06
N TYR A 332 13.37 -4.19 -16.51
CA TYR A 332 12.81 -3.16 -15.62
C TYR A 332 11.38 -2.79 -15.98
N GLY A 333 10.61 -2.38 -14.98
CA GLY A 333 9.31 -1.80 -15.24
C GLY A 333 8.73 -0.97 -14.10
N ALA A 334 7.66 -0.26 -14.44
CA ALA A 334 6.87 0.48 -13.47
C ALA A 334 5.39 0.33 -13.76
N ASP A 335 4.61 0.16 -12.70
CA ASP A 335 3.16 0.32 -12.72
C ASP A 335 2.83 1.73 -12.21
N LEU A 336 2.08 2.51 -12.98
CA LEU A 336 1.85 3.93 -12.70
C LEU A 336 0.38 4.17 -12.33
N HIS A 337 0.12 4.21 -11.02
CA HIS A 337 -1.20 4.40 -10.39
C HIS A 337 -1.45 5.87 -10.04
N GLY A 338 -2.48 6.11 -9.25
CA GLY A 338 -2.80 7.41 -8.70
C GLY A 338 -3.64 7.23 -7.45
N GLY A 339 -3.23 7.92 -6.40
CA GLY A 339 -3.85 7.78 -5.09
C GLY A 339 -4.72 8.98 -4.71
N PRO A 340 -5.44 8.88 -3.59
CA PRO A 340 -6.21 9.99 -3.05
C PRO A 340 -5.28 11.11 -2.60
N ILE A 341 -4.76 11.08 -1.38
CA ILE A 341 -3.86 12.09 -0.82
C ILE A 341 -2.91 11.41 0.14
N PHE A 342 -1.64 11.77 0.03
CA PHE A 342 -0.54 11.32 0.88
C PHE A 342 0.24 12.54 1.39
N ASN A 343 1.19 12.30 2.29
CA ASN A 343 2.15 13.32 2.73
C ASN A 343 3.22 13.59 1.66
N GLU A 344 3.32 12.70 0.67
CA GLU A 344 4.22 12.75 -0.47
C GLU A 344 3.42 13.01 -1.75
N PHE A 345 4.00 13.71 -2.73
CA PHE A 345 3.30 13.91 -4.00
C PHE A 345 3.27 12.63 -4.85
N VAL A 346 4.32 11.80 -4.75
CA VAL A 346 4.45 10.50 -5.41
C VAL A 346 4.97 9.49 -4.39
N LEU A 347 4.42 8.28 -4.31
CA LEU A 347 5.01 7.19 -3.53
C LEU A 347 5.65 6.14 -4.43
N GLY A 348 6.71 5.50 -3.95
CA GLY A 348 7.36 4.35 -4.58
C GLY A 348 7.16 3.06 -3.78
N LEU A 349 6.42 2.12 -4.34
CA LEU A 349 6.04 0.87 -3.70
C LEU A 349 6.90 -0.27 -4.25
N ILE A 350 7.74 -0.85 -3.40
CA ILE A 350 8.62 -1.97 -3.78
C ILE A 350 7.81 -3.27 -3.80
N SER A 351 7.91 -4.02 -4.90
CA SER A 351 7.14 -5.24 -5.14
C SER A 351 7.37 -6.33 -4.10
N GLN A 352 6.38 -7.19 -3.94
CA GLN A 352 6.47 -8.34 -3.05
C GLN A 352 7.15 -9.51 -3.75
N ASP A 353 8.48 -9.57 -3.65
CA ASP A 353 9.26 -10.63 -4.29
C ASP A 353 10.47 -11.08 -3.49
N GLN A 354 11.09 -12.15 -3.98
CA GLN A 354 12.39 -12.65 -3.56
C GLN A 354 13.49 -11.86 -4.27
N TYR A 355 14.37 -11.25 -3.49
CA TYR A 355 15.48 -10.45 -3.99
C TYR A 355 16.78 -10.92 -3.35
N ASP A 356 17.77 -11.25 -4.16
CA ASP A 356 19.12 -11.48 -3.65
C ASP A 356 19.77 -10.16 -3.16
N THR A 357 21.01 -10.24 -2.65
CA THR A 357 21.70 -9.04 -2.13
C THR A 357 21.92 -7.98 -3.20
N ARG A 358 22.21 -8.38 -4.45
CA ARG A 358 22.39 -7.44 -5.55
C ARG A 358 21.06 -6.80 -5.93
N GLU A 359 20.04 -7.59 -6.21
CA GLU A 359 18.75 -7.11 -6.70
C GLU A 359 18.08 -6.19 -5.66
N MET A 360 18.18 -6.52 -4.37
CA MET A 360 17.66 -5.67 -3.30
C MET A 360 18.36 -4.30 -3.28
N HIS A 361 19.70 -4.27 -3.42
CA HIS A 361 20.43 -3.01 -3.50
C HIS A 361 20.12 -2.24 -4.79
N GLU A 362 19.84 -2.94 -5.88
CA GLU A 362 19.53 -2.37 -7.18
C GLU A 362 18.18 -1.62 -7.17
N VAL A 363 17.12 -2.25 -6.66
CA VAL A 363 15.81 -1.59 -6.54
C VAL A 363 15.87 -0.38 -5.60
N TYR A 364 16.64 -0.46 -4.50
CA TYR A 364 16.82 0.65 -3.57
C TYR A 364 17.63 1.80 -4.14
N GLU A 365 18.67 1.53 -4.93
CA GLU A 365 19.39 2.59 -5.65
C GLU A 365 18.51 3.24 -6.71
N MET A 366 17.69 2.46 -7.43
CA MET A 366 16.72 3.01 -8.37
C MET A 366 15.78 3.98 -7.66
N CYS A 367 15.21 3.62 -6.51
CA CYS A 367 14.39 4.52 -5.71
C CYS A 367 15.14 5.78 -5.27
N ARG A 368 16.38 5.64 -4.78
CA ARG A 368 17.20 6.78 -4.33
C ARG A 368 17.48 7.77 -5.47
N VAL A 369 17.74 7.27 -6.68
CA VAL A 369 17.95 8.13 -7.86
C VAL A 369 16.66 8.80 -8.30
N ILE A 370 15.51 8.13 -8.18
CA ILE A 370 14.19 8.72 -8.46
C ILE A 370 13.89 9.85 -7.47
N ASP A 371 14.11 9.61 -6.18
CA ASP A 371 13.94 10.58 -5.10
C ASP A 371 14.70 11.89 -5.39
N ASP A 372 16.02 11.79 -5.59
CA ASP A 372 16.90 12.92 -5.89
C ASP A 372 16.39 13.79 -7.07
N VAL A 373 15.87 13.14 -8.13
CA VAL A 373 15.46 13.81 -9.39
C VAL A 373 14.03 14.35 -9.29
N LEU A 374 13.12 13.66 -8.60
CA LEU A 374 11.76 14.16 -8.39
C LEU A 374 11.73 15.38 -7.47
N GLU A 375 12.55 15.39 -6.42
CA GLU A 375 12.66 16.54 -5.52
C GLU A 375 13.18 17.79 -6.26
N GLU A 376 14.08 17.62 -7.24
CA GLU A 376 14.51 18.73 -8.11
C GLU A 376 13.42 19.18 -9.10
N GLU A 377 12.69 18.25 -9.74
CA GLU A 377 11.75 18.59 -10.81
C GLU A 377 10.50 19.32 -10.31
N LEU A 378 10.01 18.99 -9.10
CA LEU A 378 8.75 19.57 -8.61
C LEU A 378 8.96 20.41 -7.34
N ASP A 379 10.02 21.23 -7.35
CA ASP A 379 10.44 22.22 -6.34
C ASP A 379 9.35 23.17 -5.76
N VAL A 380 8.11 23.13 -6.26
CA VAL A 380 6.97 23.91 -5.76
C VAL A 380 5.74 23.02 -5.49
N TRP A 381 5.86 22.11 -4.51
CA TRP A 381 4.76 21.32 -3.93
C TRP A 381 3.59 22.21 -3.45
N THR A 382 3.89 23.43 -3.01
CA THR A 382 2.88 24.42 -2.58
C THR A 382 1.87 24.78 -3.67
N THR A 383 2.23 24.63 -4.96
CA THR A 383 1.31 24.85 -6.09
C THR A 383 0.22 23.78 -6.14
N ALA A 384 0.52 22.53 -5.76
CA ALA A 384 -0.47 21.45 -5.73
C ALA A 384 -1.56 21.76 -4.69
N GLY A 385 -1.16 22.32 -3.54
CA GLY A 385 -2.09 22.78 -2.51
C GLY A 385 -2.98 23.95 -2.94
N ASP A 386 -2.41 24.95 -3.61
CA ASP A 386 -3.18 26.09 -4.13
C ASP A 386 -4.12 25.66 -5.28
N ALA A 387 -3.64 24.79 -6.19
CA ALA A 387 -4.45 24.22 -7.27
C ALA A 387 -5.60 23.38 -6.73
N LYS A 388 -5.37 22.62 -5.65
CA LYS A 388 -6.39 21.89 -4.89
C LYS A 388 -7.44 22.85 -4.29
N GLN A 389 -7.02 23.91 -3.60
CA GLN A 389 -7.97 24.89 -3.04
C GLN A 389 -8.83 25.54 -4.14
N ALA A 390 -8.25 25.79 -5.32
CA ALA A 390 -8.99 26.33 -6.45
C ALA A 390 -10.02 25.35 -7.05
N VAL A 391 -9.75 24.03 -7.01
CA VAL A 391 -10.64 22.97 -7.54
C VAL A 391 -11.70 22.54 -6.53
N LEU A 392 -11.32 22.39 -5.26
CA LEU A 392 -12.16 21.80 -4.20
C LEU A 392 -12.81 22.84 -3.27
N GLY A 393 -12.35 24.09 -3.26
CA GLY A 393 -12.79 25.14 -2.34
C GLY A 393 -12.04 25.16 -1.00
N ASP A 394 -12.39 26.12 -0.13
CA ASP A 394 -11.82 26.24 1.23
C ASP A 394 -12.49 25.20 2.15
N THR A 395 -12.01 23.96 2.16
CA THR A 395 -12.53 22.88 3.01
C THR A 395 -12.01 22.97 4.44
N LYS A 396 -12.31 24.08 5.11
CA LYS A 396 -12.17 24.22 6.58
C LYS A 396 -13.18 23.38 7.38
N THR A 397 -13.95 22.50 6.73
CA THR A 397 -14.95 21.62 7.37
C THR A 397 -14.36 20.29 7.88
N GLY A 398 -13.05 20.19 8.04
CA GLY A 398 -12.44 19.26 9.00
C GLY A 398 -12.60 17.76 8.75
N LEU A 399 -12.97 17.30 7.56
CA LEU A 399 -13.12 15.84 7.32
C LEU A 399 -12.94 15.36 5.88
N LEU A 400 -12.39 16.18 4.99
CA LEU A 400 -11.83 15.70 3.74
C LEU A 400 -10.56 16.51 3.45
N PHE A 401 -9.41 15.83 3.53
CA PHE A 401 -8.20 16.17 2.79
C PHE A 401 -7.41 17.39 3.26
N GLY A 402 -6.92 17.37 4.51
CA GLY A 402 -6.17 18.48 5.13
C GLY A 402 -4.67 18.55 4.84
N VAL A 403 -4.01 17.47 4.38
CA VAL A 403 -2.55 17.47 4.24
C VAL A 403 -2.16 17.95 2.83
N LEU A 404 -1.19 18.85 2.79
CA LEU A 404 -0.47 19.22 1.57
C LEU A 404 0.78 18.34 1.54
N PRO A 405 1.18 17.81 0.38
CA PRO A 405 2.44 17.10 0.28
C PRO A 405 3.57 17.95 0.86
N GLU A 406 4.36 17.35 1.75
CA GLU A 406 5.51 17.96 2.42
C GLU A 406 6.80 17.67 1.64
N GLU A 407 6.83 16.59 0.86
CA GLU A 407 7.96 16.17 0.02
C GLU A 407 7.52 15.56 -1.32
N ALA A 408 8.50 15.38 -2.23
CA ALA A 408 8.27 14.80 -3.55
C ALA A 408 7.85 13.36 -3.53
N PHE A 409 8.67 12.57 -2.84
CA PHE A 409 8.79 11.15 -3.06
C PHE A 409 9.33 10.47 -1.81
N ASP A 410 8.64 9.44 -1.35
CA ASP A 410 9.18 8.45 -0.43
C ASP A 410 8.86 7.05 -0.95
N TYR A 411 9.62 6.06 -0.49
CA TYR A 411 9.55 4.69 -0.94
C TYR A 411 9.91 3.70 0.17
N ALA A 412 9.19 2.58 0.15
CA ALA A 412 9.44 1.43 1.02
C ALA A 412 8.67 0.22 0.46
N THR A 413 8.39 -0.78 1.29
CA THR A 413 7.43 -1.82 0.90
C THR A 413 6.03 -1.24 0.75
N ILE A 414 5.15 -1.96 0.06
CA ILE A 414 3.72 -1.59 -0.04
C ILE A 414 3.14 -1.30 1.35
N TYR A 415 3.42 -2.16 2.34
CA TYR A 415 2.89 -1.97 3.69
C TYR A 415 3.42 -0.69 4.35
N ASP A 416 4.72 -0.45 4.27
CA ASP A 416 5.35 0.73 4.88
C ASP A 416 4.86 2.04 4.24
N THR A 417 4.51 2.04 2.94
CA THR A 417 4.02 3.24 2.23
C THR A 417 2.52 3.52 2.38
N ILE A 418 1.67 2.48 2.42
CA ILE A 418 0.21 2.64 2.34
C ILE A 418 -0.56 1.81 3.38
N ASP A 419 0.13 1.18 4.33
CA ASP A 419 -0.39 0.42 5.48
C ASP A 419 -1.25 -0.82 5.10
N TYR A 420 -0.97 -1.46 3.97
CA TYR A 420 -1.52 -2.79 3.67
C TYR A 420 -0.68 -3.55 2.66
N THR A 421 -1.02 -4.82 2.45
CA THR A 421 -0.42 -5.67 1.43
C THR A 421 -1.49 -6.27 0.52
N VAL A 422 -1.08 -6.80 -0.63
CA VAL A 422 -1.94 -7.21 -1.74
C VAL A 422 -1.65 -8.64 -2.18
N SER A 423 -2.59 -9.21 -2.94
CA SER A 423 -2.40 -10.44 -3.71
C SER A 423 -2.97 -10.25 -5.12
N GLY A 424 -2.37 -10.90 -6.12
CA GLY A 424 -2.80 -10.79 -7.51
C GLY A 424 -2.49 -9.43 -8.17
N ALA A 425 -1.54 -8.67 -7.63
CA ALA A 425 -1.11 -7.38 -8.16
C ALA A 425 -0.23 -7.53 -9.39
N MET A 426 -0.33 -6.56 -10.32
CA MET A 426 0.44 -6.54 -11.55
C MET A 426 1.94 -6.41 -11.26
N LEU A 427 2.29 -5.48 -10.37
CA LEU A 427 3.66 -5.24 -9.94
C LEU A 427 4.37 -6.51 -9.48
N ASP A 428 3.74 -7.24 -8.56
CA ASP A 428 4.31 -8.46 -7.97
C ASP A 428 4.51 -9.54 -9.06
N TRP A 429 3.54 -9.69 -9.97
CA TRP A 429 3.68 -10.61 -11.10
C TRP A 429 4.83 -10.23 -12.04
N MET A 430 5.03 -8.94 -12.30
CA MET A 430 6.15 -8.48 -13.13
C MET A 430 7.50 -8.79 -12.47
N SER A 431 7.62 -8.66 -11.15
CA SER A 431 8.89 -8.98 -10.48
C SER A 431 9.17 -10.47 -10.41
N HIS A 432 8.14 -11.29 -10.13
CA HIS A 432 8.35 -12.71 -9.84
C HIS A 432 9.20 -13.46 -10.87
N PRO A 433 9.94 -14.51 -10.45
CA PRO A 433 10.79 -15.29 -11.34
C PRO A 433 10.07 -15.82 -12.59
N GLU A 434 10.75 -15.79 -13.74
CA GLU A 434 10.19 -16.24 -15.03
C GLU A 434 9.77 -17.73 -15.02
N ASP A 435 10.52 -18.58 -14.30
CA ASP A 435 10.27 -20.01 -14.19
C ASP A 435 8.99 -20.33 -13.40
N LEU A 436 8.60 -19.44 -12.47
CA LEU A 436 7.32 -19.44 -11.78
C LEU A 436 6.21 -18.69 -12.54
N GLY A 437 6.53 -18.10 -13.70
CA GLY A 437 5.57 -17.47 -14.61
C GLY A 437 5.41 -15.96 -14.46
N GLY A 438 6.27 -15.31 -13.67
CA GLY A 438 6.43 -13.85 -13.69
C GLY A 438 7.30 -13.38 -14.86
N LEU A 439 7.93 -12.20 -14.72
CA LEU A 439 8.81 -11.61 -15.74
C LEU A 439 10.26 -11.36 -15.26
N GLY A 440 10.59 -11.62 -13.98
CA GLY A 440 11.94 -11.44 -13.44
C GLY A 440 12.42 -9.98 -13.46
N MET A 441 11.51 -9.02 -13.43
CA MET A 441 11.84 -7.60 -13.58
C MET A 441 12.19 -6.94 -12.25
N THR A 442 13.14 -6.00 -12.26
CA THR A 442 13.24 -4.99 -11.21
C THR A 442 12.11 -3.97 -11.38
N THR A 443 11.17 -3.91 -10.43
CA THR A 443 9.94 -3.11 -10.58
C THR A 443 9.63 -2.19 -9.41
N LEU A 444 8.87 -1.13 -9.72
CA LEU A 444 8.24 -0.24 -8.75
C LEU A 444 6.79 0.05 -9.15
N ASP A 445 5.91 0.10 -8.16
CA ASP A 445 4.59 0.70 -8.32
C ASP A 445 4.63 2.13 -7.80
N PHE A 446 3.87 3.01 -8.43
CA PHE A 446 3.86 4.44 -8.13
C PHE A 446 2.47 4.92 -7.81
N GLU A 447 2.33 5.68 -6.73
CA GLU A 447 1.06 6.30 -6.35
C GLU A 447 1.17 7.84 -6.39
N MET A 448 0.56 8.47 -7.41
CA MET A 448 0.51 9.92 -7.58
C MET A 448 -0.65 10.50 -6.79
N ALA A 449 -0.37 11.38 -5.82
CA ALA A 449 -1.40 12.09 -5.08
C ALA A 449 -2.34 12.86 -6.02
N PHE A 450 -3.61 12.95 -5.63
CA PHE A 450 -4.71 13.63 -6.34
C PHE A 450 -5.18 12.97 -7.64
N SER A 451 -4.43 12.04 -8.23
CA SER A 451 -4.83 11.34 -9.46
C SER A 451 -5.77 10.15 -9.17
N HIS A 452 -6.90 10.39 -8.49
CA HIS A 452 -7.91 9.36 -8.16
C HIS A 452 -9.34 9.91 -8.37
N LEU A 453 -10.35 9.52 -7.57
CA LEU A 453 -11.77 9.72 -7.85
C LEU A 453 -12.13 11.18 -8.13
N THR A 454 -11.59 12.13 -7.36
CA THR A 454 -11.87 13.55 -7.56
C THR A 454 -10.96 14.18 -8.62
N GLY A 455 -9.64 14.12 -8.47
CA GLY A 455 -8.72 14.77 -9.42
C GLY A 455 -8.64 14.08 -10.78
N GLY A 456 -8.76 12.76 -10.83
CA GLY A 456 -8.84 11.98 -12.07
C GLY A 456 -10.11 12.20 -12.89
N ASN A 457 -11.21 12.67 -12.27
CA ASN A 457 -12.47 12.96 -12.97
C ASN A 457 -12.71 14.46 -13.23
N VAL A 458 -11.99 15.35 -12.54
CA VAL A 458 -12.10 16.80 -12.71
C VAL A 458 -10.85 17.33 -13.40
N TYR A 459 -11.01 17.75 -14.65
CA TYR A 459 -9.90 18.27 -15.42
C TYR A 459 -9.43 19.64 -14.88
N ASN A 460 -8.26 19.64 -14.22
CA ASN A 460 -7.49 20.84 -13.91
C ASN A 460 -6.16 20.78 -14.67
N PRO A 461 -5.91 21.70 -15.62
CA PRO A 461 -4.69 21.68 -16.43
C PRO A 461 -3.40 21.96 -15.62
N GLU A 462 -3.47 22.70 -14.51
CA GLU A 462 -2.30 22.99 -13.66
C GLU A 462 -1.89 21.77 -12.83
N LEU A 463 -2.86 21.12 -12.19
CA LEU A 463 -2.64 19.88 -11.45
C LEU A 463 -2.14 18.78 -12.39
N LEU A 464 -2.80 18.59 -13.54
CA LEU A 464 -2.37 17.60 -14.52
C LEU A 464 -0.98 17.89 -15.10
N ASP A 465 -0.57 19.16 -15.21
CA ASP A 465 0.80 19.50 -15.62
C ASP A 465 1.83 19.00 -14.61
N MET A 466 1.55 19.11 -13.31
CA MET A 466 2.41 18.60 -12.24
C MET A 466 2.46 17.06 -12.26
N GLU A 467 1.31 16.39 -12.31
CA GLU A 467 1.21 14.93 -12.39
C GLU A 467 2.00 14.38 -13.61
N VAL A 468 1.82 15.01 -14.78
CA VAL A 468 2.53 14.64 -16.01
C VAL A 468 4.02 14.86 -15.87
N ARG A 469 4.48 15.91 -15.19
CA ARG A 469 5.92 16.14 -14.96
C ARG A 469 6.51 15.06 -14.06
N GLY A 470 5.88 14.75 -12.93
CA GLY A 470 6.36 13.73 -11.99
C GLY A 470 6.58 12.38 -12.67
N TYR A 471 5.54 11.84 -13.32
CA TYR A 471 5.66 10.54 -13.99
C TYR A 471 6.53 10.56 -15.25
N ARG A 472 6.59 11.66 -15.98
CA ARG A 472 7.55 11.80 -17.07
C ARG A 472 8.99 11.76 -16.55
N THR A 473 9.25 12.37 -15.40
CA THR A 473 10.56 12.33 -14.75
C THR A 473 10.90 10.93 -14.27
N ALA A 474 9.99 10.24 -13.58
CA ALA A 474 10.17 8.83 -13.20
C ALA A 474 10.49 7.93 -14.41
N MET A 475 9.74 8.06 -15.52
CA MET A 475 10.01 7.31 -16.75
C MET A 475 11.42 7.57 -17.30
N ARG A 476 11.85 8.84 -17.37
CA ARG A 476 13.21 9.19 -17.85
C ARG A 476 14.28 8.58 -16.94
N THR A 477 14.08 8.67 -15.62
CA THR A 477 15.02 8.16 -14.63
C THR A 477 15.17 6.65 -14.72
N ILE A 478 14.07 5.90 -14.73
CA ILE A 478 14.09 4.43 -14.88
C ILE A 478 14.70 4.02 -16.22
N THR A 479 14.36 4.72 -17.31
CA THR A 479 14.95 4.45 -18.64
C THR A 479 16.47 4.57 -18.61
N LYS A 480 16.99 5.64 -18.00
CA LYS A 480 18.44 5.85 -17.88
C LYS A 480 19.07 4.80 -16.97
N PHE A 481 18.46 4.55 -15.82
CA PHE A 481 18.91 3.55 -14.86
C PHE A 481 19.04 2.16 -15.51
N ALA A 482 18.07 1.77 -16.34
CA ALA A 482 18.10 0.49 -17.04
C ALA A 482 19.30 0.34 -17.98
N VAL A 483 19.62 1.38 -18.75
CA VAL A 483 20.78 1.37 -19.66
C VAL A 483 22.11 1.24 -18.90
N GLU A 484 22.19 1.80 -17.70
CA GLU A 484 23.40 1.85 -16.90
C GLU A 484 23.62 0.58 -16.04
N ASN A 485 22.56 -0.18 -15.74
CA ASN A 485 22.59 -1.26 -14.75
C ASN A 485 22.13 -2.63 -15.26
N SER A 486 21.79 -2.78 -16.54
CA SER A 486 21.53 -4.09 -17.15
C SER A 486 22.64 -4.59 -18.06
N ASP A 487 22.81 -5.92 -18.08
CA ASP A 487 23.75 -6.63 -18.96
C ASP A 487 23.02 -7.24 -20.18
N THR A 488 23.01 -6.50 -21.28
CA THR A 488 22.48 -6.96 -22.58
C THR A 488 23.52 -6.78 -23.68
N PRO A 489 23.32 -7.32 -24.91
CA PRO A 489 24.24 -7.06 -26.02
C PRO A 489 24.53 -5.58 -26.32
N THR A 490 23.65 -4.65 -25.93
CA THR A 490 23.78 -3.21 -26.19
C THR A 490 24.10 -2.38 -24.95
N THR A 491 23.99 -2.94 -23.74
CA THR A 491 24.27 -2.26 -22.48
C THR A 491 25.42 -2.93 -21.73
N SER A 492 25.81 -2.40 -20.58
CA SER A 492 26.80 -3.04 -19.72
C SER A 492 26.42 -2.75 -18.28
N ASP A 493 26.28 -3.79 -17.47
CA ASP A 493 25.96 -3.64 -16.05
C ASP A 493 27.14 -3.00 -15.30
N GLN A 494 26.87 -1.84 -14.69
CA GLN A 494 27.81 -1.08 -13.88
C GLN A 494 27.47 -1.14 -12.39
N PHE A 495 26.48 -1.95 -12.03
CA PHE A 495 26.03 -2.13 -10.66
C PHE A 495 26.73 -3.32 -10.01
N SER A 496 27.00 -3.22 -8.71
CA SER A 496 27.35 -4.39 -7.91
C SER A 496 27.02 -4.15 -6.44
N ALA A 497 26.60 -5.20 -5.75
CA ALA A 497 26.51 -5.22 -4.30
C ALA A 497 27.35 -6.39 -3.78
N THR A 498 28.17 -6.13 -2.75
CA THR A 498 29.05 -7.15 -2.15
C THR A 498 29.07 -7.01 -0.65
N THR A 499 29.13 -8.11 0.07
CA THR A 499 29.27 -8.14 1.53
C THR A 499 30.73 -8.24 1.93
N LYS A 500 31.12 -7.42 2.91
CA LYS A 500 32.45 -7.37 3.52
C LYS A 500 32.36 -7.88 4.96
N THR A 501 33.21 -8.86 5.27
CA THR A 501 33.34 -9.54 6.57
C THR A 501 34.63 -9.17 7.30
N ARG A 502 35.58 -8.50 6.62
CA ARG A 502 36.91 -8.16 7.14
C ARG A 502 37.18 -6.66 7.05
N PHE A 503 37.46 -6.02 8.18
CA PHE A 503 37.67 -4.56 8.25
C PHE A 503 39.12 -4.10 8.37
N ASP A 504 39.99 -4.96 8.91
CA ASP A 504 41.43 -4.72 8.99
C ASP A 504 42.21 -5.62 8.03
N ALA A 505 43.29 -5.10 7.44
CA ALA A 505 44.11 -5.83 6.48
C ALA A 505 44.76 -7.10 7.06
N ASP A 506 44.96 -7.13 8.39
CA ASP A 506 45.54 -8.25 9.13
C ASP A 506 44.48 -9.16 9.79
N ALA A 507 43.19 -8.79 9.75
CA ALA A 507 42.12 -9.62 10.30
C ALA A 507 41.83 -10.82 9.38
N ALA A 508 41.43 -11.94 9.98
CA ALA A 508 40.96 -13.10 9.21
C ALA A 508 39.57 -12.80 8.62
N PRO A 509 39.23 -13.33 7.43
CA PRO A 509 37.86 -13.36 6.96
C PRO A 509 36.97 -14.14 7.94
N GLN A 510 35.77 -13.62 8.21
CA GLN A 510 34.88 -14.24 9.20
C GLN A 510 34.08 -15.38 8.59
N ARG A 511 33.76 -16.38 9.42
CA ARG A 511 33.07 -17.61 9.05
C ARG A 511 31.72 -17.67 9.75
N VAL A 512 30.65 -17.82 8.98
CA VAL A 512 29.26 -17.91 9.46
C VAL A 512 28.72 -19.31 9.23
N ALA A 513 28.17 -19.93 10.27
CA ALA A 513 27.38 -21.15 10.16
C ALA A 513 25.88 -20.80 10.18
N TYR A 514 25.13 -21.13 9.13
CA TYR A 514 23.67 -21.17 9.26
C TYR A 514 23.25 -22.60 9.62
N VAL A 515 22.59 -22.74 10.77
CA VAL A 515 22.29 -24.06 11.33
C VAL A 515 21.04 -24.63 10.67
N THR A 516 21.15 -25.86 10.19
CA THR A 516 20.10 -26.55 9.45
C THR A 516 19.65 -27.80 10.20
N THR A 517 18.42 -28.22 9.97
CA THR A 517 17.84 -29.43 10.59
C THR A 517 18.32 -30.71 9.90
N GLY A 518 18.68 -30.60 8.62
CA GLY A 518 19.28 -31.65 7.80
C GLY A 518 19.95 -31.04 6.56
N ALA A 519 20.27 -31.87 5.56
CA ALA A 519 20.81 -31.35 4.30
C ALA A 519 19.77 -30.47 3.57
N VAL A 520 20.16 -29.25 3.19
CA VAL A 520 19.30 -28.26 2.51
C VAL A 520 18.67 -28.86 1.25
N GLY A 521 17.37 -28.63 1.06
CA GLY A 521 16.62 -29.13 -0.10
C GLY A 521 16.34 -30.64 -0.10
N THR A 522 16.68 -31.36 0.97
CA THR A 522 16.37 -32.79 1.12
C THR A 522 15.14 -33.03 2.00
N SER A 523 14.72 -34.28 2.16
CA SER A 523 13.62 -34.63 3.09
C SER A 523 14.01 -34.50 4.57
N GLU A 524 15.30 -34.29 4.87
CA GLU A 524 15.80 -34.09 6.23
C GLU A 524 15.72 -32.60 6.66
N ASP A 525 15.51 -31.69 5.71
CA ASP A 525 15.25 -30.28 5.99
C ASP A 525 13.79 -30.07 6.42
N ALA A 526 13.57 -29.81 7.70
CA ALA A 526 12.26 -29.57 8.29
C ALA A 526 11.61 -28.24 7.86
N LEU A 527 12.39 -27.28 7.34
CA LEU A 527 11.88 -25.98 6.88
C LEU A 527 11.43 -26.01 5.42
N ARG A 528 11.78 -27.08 4.70
CA ARG A 528 11.41 -27.27 3.30
C ARG A 528 9.91 -27.45 3.12
N ARG A 529 9.37 -26.91 2.02
CA ARG A 529 7.98 -27.09 1.56
C ARG A 529 7.97 -27.47 0.09
N HIS A 530 7.12 -28.41 -0.29
CA HIS A 530 6.99 -28.80 -1.69
C HIS A 530 5.56 -29.21 -2.04
N SER A 531 5.17 -29.03 -3.31
CA SER A 531 3.80 -29.32 -3.79
C SER A 531 3.34 -30.75 -3.49
N GLY A 532 4.26 -31.72 -3.56
CA GLY A 532 3.97 -33.13 -3.26
C GLY A 532 3.60 -33.45 -1.80
N ALA A 533 3.71 -32.49 -0.87
CA ALA A 533 3.33 -32.65 0.53
C ALA A 533 1.87 -32.22 0.81
N LEU A 534 1.20 -31.60 -0.16
CA LEU A 534 -0.16 -31.09 0.00
C LEU A 534 -1.18 -32.22 0.13
N ASP A 535 -2.09 -32.10 1.10
CA ASP A 535 -3.23 -32.99 1.28
C ASP A 535 -4.53 -32.27 0.96
N PHE A 536 -4.96 -32.43 -0.29
CA PHE A 536 -6.20 -31.87 -0.80
C PHE A 536 -7.39 -32.77 -0.46
N GLY A 537 -8.45 -32.15 0.07
CA GLY A 537 -9.77 -32.74 0.16
C GLY A 537 -10.79 -31.99 -0.69
N ASP A 538 -12.07 -32.32 -0.50
CA ASP A 538 -13.16 -31.51 -1.04
C ASP A 538 -13.00 -30.06 -0.58
N THR A 539 -12.94 -29.14 -1.55
CA THR A 539 -12.80 -27.70 -1.32
C THR A 539 -13.97 -26.98 -2.00
N ASN A 540 -14.55 -26.01 -1.31
CA ASN A 540 -15.66 -25.22 -1.81
C ASN A 540 -15.55 -23.77 -1.35
N HIS A 541 -15.57 -22.85 -2.30
CA HIS A 541 -15.60 -21.42 -2.05
C HIS A 541 -17.00 -20.85 -2.34
N THR A 542 -17.50 -20.00 -1.45
CA THR A 542 -18.71 -19.22 -1.71
C THR A 542 -18.50 -17.75 -1.37
N GLN A 543 -19.10 -16.88 -2.16
CA GLN A 543 -19.06 -15.44 -1.95
C GLN A 543 -20.49 -14.88 -1.91
N SER A 544 -20.71 -13.87 -1.08
CA SER A 544 -21.94 -13.09 -1.03
C SER A 544 -21.62 -11.65 -0.71
N SER A 545 -22.34 -10.70 -1.31
CA SER A 545 -22.23 -9.28 -1.01
C SER A 545 -23.53 -8.75 -0.39
N THR A 546 -23.40 -7.71 0.43
CA THR A 546 -24.51 -6.90 0.93
C THR A 546 -24.20 -5.45 0.68
N GLU A 547 -25.07 -4.79 -0.10
CA GLU A 547 -24.99 -3.35 -0.35
C GLU A 547 -25.95 -2.60 0.58
N GLY A 548 -25.57 -1.39 0.97
CA GLY A 548 -26.38 -0.54 1.82
C GLY A 548 -25.92 0.92 1.80
N ALA A 549 -26.50 1.71 2.69
CA ALA A 549 -26.05 3.08 2.94
C ALA A 549 -26.13 3.38 4.43
N VAL A 550 -25.15 4.13 4.94
CA VAL A 550 -25.09 4.60 6.31
C VAL A 550 -25.42 6.10 6.31
N THR A 551 -26.46 6.49 7.05
CA THR A 551 -26.75 7.92 7.26
C THR A 551 -25.53 8.61 7.87
N GLY A 552 -25.32 9.89 7.58
CA GLY A 552 -24.21 10.63 8.17
C GLY A 552 -24.21 10.59 9.69
N LEU A 553 -23.01 10.51 10.28
CA LEU A 553 -22.75 10.42 11.72
C LEU A 553 -23.57 9.32 12.40
N SER A 554 -23.79 8.21 11.70
CA SER A 554 -24.57 7.06 12.18
C SER A 554 -23.82 5.76 11.95
N THR A 555 -24.29 4.71 12.60
CA THR A 555 -23.73 3.35 12.51
C THR A 555 -24.76 2.37 11.97
N THR A 556 -24.31 1.39 11.21
CA THR A 556 -25.11 0.24 10.77
C THR A 556 -24.31 -1.05 10.91
N THR A 557 -24.98 -2.19 10.77
CA THR A 557 -24.33 -3.51 10.85
C THR A 557 -24.70 -4.39 9.66
N VAL A 558 -23.77 -5.21 9.21
CA VAL A 558 -24.01 -6.30 8.25
C VAL A 558 -23.50 -7.60 8.83
N SER A 559 -24.33 -8.64 8.81
CA SER A 559 -23.98 -9.93 9.40
C SER A 559 -23.99 -11.06 8.39
N LYS A 560 -23.13 -12.06 8.62
CA LYS A 560 -23.04 -13.31 7.88
C LYS A 560 -23.01 -14.48 8.86
N THR A 561 -23.93 -15.42 8.69
CA THR A 561 -23.90 -16.67 9.45
C THR A 561 -22.93 -17.67 8.80
N VAL A 562 -21.89 -18.06 9.52
CA VAL A 562 -21.02 -19.20 9.23
C VAL A 562 -21.65 -20.44 9.86
N SER A 563 -22.14 -21.36 9.04
CA SER A 563 -22.91 -22.53 9.49
C SER A 563 -22.09 -23.82 9.63
N ALA A 564 -20.88 -23.85 9.06
CA ALA A 564 -19.97 -24.99 9.14
C ALA A 564 -18.95 -24.79 10.27
N SER A 565 -18.71 -25.83 11.06
CA SER A 565 -17.70 -25.82 12.13
C SER A 565 -16.28 -26.14 11.64
N SER A 566 -16.09 -26.25 10.33
CA SER A 566 -14.83 -26.65 9.67
C SER A 566 -14.58 -25.77 8.45
N LEU A 567 -14.95 -24.49 8.54
CA LEU A 567 -14.59 -23.53 7.51
C LEU A 567 -13.11 -23.21 7.66
N HIS A 568 -12.37 -23.23 6.57
CA HIS A 568 -10.93 -22.95 6.58
C HIS A 568 -10.66 -21.45 6.71
N SER A 569 -11.42 -20.61 6.00
CA SER A 569 -11.31 -19.16 6.15
C SER A 569 -12.61 -18.41 5.85
N LEU A 570 -12.74 -17.24 6.48
CA LEU A 570 -13.75 -16.21 6.22
C LEU A 570 -13.04 -14.93 5.75
N ASP A 571 -13.32 -14.52 4.51
CA ASP A 571 -12.88 -13.24 3.97
C ASP A 571 -13.98 -12.19 4.18
N VAL A 572 -13.62 -11.02 4.69
CA VAL A 572 -14.52 -9.88 4.86
C VAL A 572 -13.89 -8.67 4.20
N HIS A 573 -14.59 -8.06 3.25
CA HIS A 573 -14.09 -6.86 2.59
C HIS A 573 -15.21 -5.84 2.43
N THR A 574 -15.08 -4.73 3.16
CA THR A 574 -15.94 -3.56 3.01
C THR A 574 -15.40 -2.70 1.89
N HIS A 575 -16.26 -2.24 1.00
CA HIS A 575 -15.92 -1.29 -0.04
C HIS A 575 -16.80 -0.06 0.13
N SER A 576 -16.21 1.13 0.11
CA SER A 576 -16.96 2.35 -0.09
C SER A 576 -16.10 3.45 -0.69
N GLN A 577 -16.66 4.10 -1.68
CA GLN A 577 -15.91 5.03 -2.51
C GLN A 577 -15.87 6.46 -2.01
N GLN A 578 -16.88 6.85 -1.26
CA GLN A 578 -16.89 8.13 -0.54
C GLN A 578 -17.09 7.95 0.95
N GLY A 579 -17.40 6.74 1.42
CA GLY A 579 -17.51 6.44 2.83
C GLY A 579 -16.15 6.50 3.51
N ILE A 580 -16.04 7.33 4.53
CA ILE A 580 -14.98 7.23 5.51
C ILE A 580 -15.68 6.54 6.69
N PHE A 581 -15.30 5.29 6.95
CA PHE A 581 -16.01 4.44 7.91
C PHE A 581 -15.07 3.85 8.94
N ASP A 582 -15.40 4.02 10.22
CA ASP A 582 -14.81 3.17 11.24
C ASP A 582 -15.47 1.80 11.11
N LEU A 583 -14.65 0.75 11.09
CA LEU A 583 -15.12 -0.61 10.93
C LEU A 583 -14.74 -1.44 12.13
N GLN A 584 -15.66 -2.30 12.59
CA GLN A 584 -15.36 -3.32 13.57
C GLN A 584 -15.96 -4.66 13.13
N LEU A 585 -15.16 -5.72 13.17
CA LEU A 585 -15.63 -7.09 12.95
C LEU A 585 -15.81 -7.79 14.28
N PHE A 586 -17.04 -8.19 14.55
CA PHE A 586 -17.43 -8.96 15.72
C PHE A 586 -17.51 -10.45 15.40
N SER A 587 -16.94 -11.27 16.29
CA SER A 587 -17.15 -12.72 16.31
C SER A 587 -18.57 -13.07 16.77
N PRO A 588 -19.00 -14.33 16.56
CA PRO A 588 -20.22 -14.87 17.16
C PRO A 588 -20.31 -14.76 18.68
N SER A 589 -19.20 -14.72 19.41
CA SER A 589 -19.17 -14.46 20.86
C SER A 589 -19.46 -13.00 21.23
N GLY A 590 -19.40 -12.08 20.26
CA GLY A 590 -19.54 -10.63 20.44
C GLY A 590 -18.24 -9.90 20.73
N GLU A 591 -17.10 -10.56 20.53
CA GLU A 591 -15.75 -9.96 20.67
C GLU A 591 -15.35 -9.24 19.39
N VAL A 592 -14.71 -8.07 19.50
CA VAL A 592 -14.11 -7.38 18.34
C VAL A 592 -12.82 -8.09 17.96
N ILE A 593 -12.80 -8.72 16.79
CA ILE A 593 -11.64 -9.46 16.28
C ILE A 593 -10.75 -8.59 15.39
N ARG A 594 -11.35 -7.60 14.72
CA ARG A 594 -10.65 -6.61 13.89
C ARG A 594 -11.31 -5.25 14.02
N SER A 595 -10.50 -4.20 13.95
CA SER A 595 -10.96 -2.81 13.88
C SER A 595 -10.21 -2.05 12.79
N HIS A 596 -10.80 -0.95 12.36
CA HIS A 596 -10.16 0.02 11.50
C HIS A 596 -10.73 1.40 11.80
N ASP A 597 -9.83 2.32 12.11
CA ASP A 597 -10.15 3.72 12.29
C ASP A 597 -10.04 4.42 10.94
N ALA A 598 -11.11 5.12 10.59
CA ALA A 598 -11.27 5.76 9.30
C ALA A 598 -10.44 7.03 9.19
N VAL A 599 -10.07 7.64 10.32
CA VAL A 599 -9.26 8.85 10.37
C VAL A 599 -8.20 8.68 11.45
N THR A 600 -6.94 8.81 11.07
CA THR A 600 -5.78 8.91 11.96
C THR A 600 -5.08 10.24 11.72
N ASP A 601 -4.04 10.55 12.50
CA ASP A 601 -3.24 11.76 12.30
C ASP A 601 -2.53 11.78 10.93
N GLU A 602 -2.29 10.60 10.35
CA GLU A 602 -1.56 10.41 9.09
C GLU A 602 -2.47 10.25 7.88
N ARG A 603 -3.72 9.79 8.05
CA ARG A 603 -4.63 9.51 6.92
C ARG A 603 -6.11 9.74 7.23
N ALA A 604 -6.88 10.01 6.19
CA ALA A 604 -8.34 9.94 6.23
C ALA A 604 -8.86 9.03 5.11
N GLY A 605 -9.66 8.04 5.48
CA GLY A 605 -10.02 6.88 4.67
C GLY A 605 -9.12 5.66 4.95
N GLY A 606 -9.44 4.54 4.33
CA GLY A 606 -8.70 3.28 4.49
C GLY A 606 -7.84 2.86 3.30
N LYS A 607 -7.30 1.65 3.47
CA LYS A 607 -6.15 1.03 2.79
C LYS A 607 -6.26 0.96 1.25
N CYS A 608 -7.33 0.41 0.67
CA CYS A 608 -7.53 0.35 -0.79
C CYS A 608 -9.00 0.59 -1.11
N CYS A 609 -9.33 1.60 -1.91
CA CYS A 609 -10.73 2.04 -2.09
C CYS A 609 -11.45 2.40 -0.79
N GLY A 610 -10.71 2.82 0.24
CA GLY A 610 -11.25 3.37 1.47
C GLY A 610 -11.33 2.44 2.68
N HIS A 611 -11.05 1.12 2.61
CA HIS A 611 -11.24 0.19 3.75
C HIS A 611 -10.31 -1.05 3.72
N PRO A 612 -10.07 -1.73 4.85
CA PRO A 612 -9.32 -3.00 4.92
C PRO A 612 -10.09 -4.19 4.33
N MET A 613 -9.34 -5.16 3.80
CA MET A 613 -9.76 -6.56 3.68
C MET A 613 -9.30 -7.31 4.93
N TRP A 614 -10.13 -8.20 5.48
CA TRP A 614 -9.79 -9.06 6.60
C TRP A 614 -9.97 -10.53 6.22
N VAL A 615 -8.97 -11.34 6.51
CA VAL A 615 -9.03 -12.80 6.43
C VAL A 615 -8.99 -13.37 7.84
N ILE A 616 -9.97 -14.19 8.18
CA ILE A 616 -10.05 -14.91 9.46
C ILE A 616 -9.87 -16.39 9.17
N SER A 617 -8.78 -16.97 9.68
CA SER A 617 -8.46 -18.39 9.59
C SER A 617 -9.28 -19.18 10.63
N ASP A 618 -9.76 -20.36 10.26
CA ASP A 618 -10.59 -21.26 11.08
C ASP A 618 -11.71 -20.57 11.88
N PRO A 619 -12.57 -19.76 11.23
CA PRO A 619 -13.57 -18.93 11.93
C PRO A 619 -14.59 -19.78 12.68
N GLU A 620 -14.93 -19.37 13.91
CA GLU A 620 -15.93 -20.07 14.70
C GLU A 620 -17.32 -20.04 14.02
N PRO A 621 -18.09 -21.14 14.10
CA PRO A 621 -19.44 -21.17 13.56
C PRO A 621 -20.38 -20.25 14.37
N GLY A 622 -21.15 -19.44 13.67
CA GLY A 622 -22.08 -18.49 14.26
C GLY A 622 -22.29 -17.25 13.39
N GLU A 623 -22.82 -16.18 13.96
CA GLU A 623 -23.07 -14.92 13.27
C GLU A 623 -21.89 -13.96 13.43
N TRP A 624 -21.18 -13.72 12.33
CA TRP A 624 -20.14 -12.69 12.25
C TRP A 624 -20.78 -11.38 11.82
N THR A 625 -20.41 -10.27 12.45
CA THR A 625 -21.04 -8.96 12.21
C THR A 625 -19.99 -7.89 11.96
N VAL A 626 -20.12 -7.18 10.83
CA VAL A 626 -19.36 -5.95 10.56
C VAL A 626 -20.21 -4.77 10.99
N GLU A 627 -19.71 -3.98 11.92
CA GLU A 627 -20.22 -2.66 12.22
C GLU A 627 -19.52 -1.62 11.33
N ILE A 628 -20.32 -0.68 10.79
CA ILE A 628 -19.90 0.34 9.85
C ILE A 628 -20.39 1.68 10.39
N SER A 629 -19.47 2.52 10.86
CA SER A 629 -19.76 3.83 11.43
C SER A 629 -19.32 4.95 10.49
N ASN A 630 -20.28 5.75 10.01
CA ASN A 630 -20.00 6.87 9.11
C ASN A 630 -19.56 8.11 9.86
N VAL A 631 -18.30 8.51 9.66
CA VAL A 631 -17.74 9.71 10.31
C VAL A 631 -18.06 11.00 9.55
N GLN A 632 -18.72 10.92 8.40
CA GLN A 632 -19.14 12.09 7.62
C GLN A 632 -20.59 12.50 7.89
N GLN A 633 -20.93 13.76 7.60
CA GLN A 633 -22.29 14.29 7.75
C GLN A 633 -23.27 13.80 6.67
N ASP A 634 -22.75 13.44 5.50
CA ASP A 634 -23.57 12.96 4.38
C ASP A 634 -23.76 11.45 4.44
N THR A 635 -24.89 10.98 3.91
CA THR A 635 -25.17 9.54 3.77
C THR A 635 -24.21 8.94 2.75
N GLN A 636 -23.53 7.86 3.13
CA GLN A 636 -22.56 7.18 2.27
C GLN A 636 -22.97 5.74 1.99
N GLY A 637 -22.83 5.31 0.73
CA GLY A 637 -23.09 3.93 0.30
C GLY A 637 -21.95 3.00 0.70
N TYR A 638 -22.23 1.71 0.87
CA TYR A 638 -21.22 0.68 1.15
C TYR A 638 -21.60 -0.67 0.53
N GLU A 639 -20.60 -1.51 0.31
CA GLU A 639 -20.76 -2.94 0.04
C GLU A 639 -19.90 -3.73 1.03
N VAL A 640 -20.46 -4.74 1.70
CA VAL A 640 -19.67 -5.72 2.45
C VAL A 640 -19.71 -7.05 1.72
N ARG A 641 -18.55 -7.54 1.28
CA ARG A 641 -18.37 -8.86 0.71
C ARG A 641 -17.92 -9.83 1.80
N PHE A 642 -18.58 -10.98 1.86
CA PHE A 642 -18.19 -12.12 2.66
C PHE A 642 -17.82 -13.28 1.73
N GLY A 643 -16.58 -13.74 1.80
CA GLY A 643 -16.09 -14.98 1.20
C GLY A 643 -15.96 -16.07 2.25
N THR A 644 -16.24 -17.32 1.89
CA THR A 644 -16.04 -18.46 2.78
C THR A 644 -15.33 -19.56 2.00
N LEU A 645 -14.19 -20.04 2.50
CA LEU A 645 -13.48 -21.18 1.93
C LEU A 645 -13.60 -22.37 2.88
N ALA A 646 -14.23 -23.45 2.41
CA ALA A 646 -14.29 -24.71 3.13
C ALA A 646 -13.30 -25.69 2.50
N ALA A 647 -12.52 -26.37 3.32
CA ALA A 647 -11.64 -27.46 2.90
C ALA A 647 -11.75 -28.62 3.90
N SER A 648 -11.77 -29.85 3.37
CA SER A 648 -11.82 -31.07 4.20
C SER A 648 -10.46 -31.77 4.35
N GLY A 649 -9.50 -31.44 3.47
CA GLY A 649 -8.09 -31.77 3.65
C GLY A 649 -7.40 -30.71 4.51
N THR A 650 -6.12 -30.90 4.82
CA THR A 650 -5.35 -29.89 5.55
C THR A 650 -5.02 -28.68 4.69
N ASN A 651 -5.05 -28.82 3.36
CA ASN A 651 -4.79 -27.75 2.41
C ASN A 651 -6.01 -27.56 1.49
N PRO A 652 -6.44 -26.31 1.21
CA PRO A 652 -7.48 -26.05 0.22
C PRO A 652 -6.98 -26.35 -1.19
N ASP A 653 -7.81 -27.03 -1.98
CA ASP A 653 -7.53 -27.32 -3.38
C ASP A 653 -7.85 -26.09 -4.26
N PRO A 654 -6.87 -25.52 -4.97
CA PRO A 654 -7.10 -24.35 -5.82
C PRO A 654 -7.95 -24.62 -7.05
N ASP A 655 -8.03 -25.85 -7.57
CA ASP A 655 -8.81 -26.14 -8.78
C ASP A 655 -10.31 -25.84 -8.60
N PRO A 656 -11.00 -26.42 -7.59
CA PRO A 656 -12.40 -26.07 -7.34
C PRO A 656 -12.59 -24.66 -6.75
N ALA A 657 -11.59 -24.05 -6.12
CA ALA A 657 -11.71 -22.74 -5.47
C ALA A 657 -11.55 -21.56 -6.45
N VAL A 658 -10.50 -21.59 -7.27
CA VAL A 658 -10.11 -20.50 -8.19
C VAL A 658 -9.97 -20.95 -9.64
N GLY A 659 -10.09 -22.25 -9.93
CA GLY A 659 -10.11 -22.79 -11.29
C GLY A 659 -8.72 -23.08 -11.88
N TYR A 660 -7.71 -23.20 -11.02
CA TYR A 660 -6.33 -23.46 -11.40
C TYR A 660 -5.76 -24.62 -10.59
N GLU A 661 -5.10 -25.56 -11.26
CA GLU A 661 -4.33 -26.61 -10.59
C GLU A 661 -3.11 -26.00 -9.87
N GLN A 662 -2.70 -26.64 -8.77
CA GLN A 662 -1.49 -26.27 -8.05
C GLN A 662 -0.24 -26.49 -8.91
N TYR A 663 0.56 -25.45 -9.11
CA TYR A 663 1.87 -25.55 -9.75
C TYR A 663 2.88 -26.25 -8.83
N ASP A 664 3.81 -26.98 -9.43
CA ASP A 664 4.90 -27.61 -8.68
C ASP A 664 5.86 -26.56 -8.13
N TYR A 665 6.28 -26.76 -6.88
CA TYR A 665 7.29 -25.94 -6.21
C TYR A 665 8.04 -26.78 -5.17
N ASP A 666 9.24 -26.33 -4.82
CA ASP A 666 10.12 -26.94 -3.82
C ASP A 666 11.00 -25.83 -3.23
N VAL A 667 10.67 -25.38 -2.02
CA VAL A 667 11.20 -24.14 -1.43
C VAL A 667 11.71 -24.35 -0.01
N THR A 668 12.69 -23.56 0.40
CA THR A 668 13.23 -23.51 1.77
C THR A 668 13.79 -22.12 2.10
N PRO A 669 13.51 -21.54 3.28
CA PRO A 669 14.06 -20.25 3.67
C PRO A 669 15.59 -20.25 3.78
N LEU A 670 16.21 -21.43 3.87
CA LEU A 670 17.66 -21.57 3.91
C LEU A 670 18.36 -21.12 2.61
N ARG A 671 17.61 -21.02 1.51
CA ARG A 671 18.11 -20.49 0.23
C ARG A 671 18.60 -19.05 0.37
N PHE A 672 17.98 -18.26 1.25
CA PHE A 672 18.40 -16.89 1.54
C PHE A 672 19.88 -16.82 1.97
N PHE A 673 20.34 -17.75 2.80
CA PHE A 673 21.72 -17.78 3.27
C PHE A 673 22.70 -18.23 2.19
N GLU A 674 22.27 -19.09 1.26
CA GLU A 674 23.06 -19.48 0.08
C GLU A 674 23.26 -18.27 -0.84
N ASP A 675 22.19 -17.53 -1.14
CA ASP A 675 22.25 -16.34 -2.00
C ASP A 675 23.02 -15.19 -1.31
N TYR A 676 22.89 -15.03 0.02
CA TYR A 676 23.70 -14.08 0.78
C TYR A 676 25.20 -14.44 0.73
N ALA A 677 25.55 -15.73 0.80
CA ALA A 677 26.92 -16.21 0.73
C ALA A 677 27.60 -15.80 -0.59
N ASP A 678 26.87 -15.83 -1.70
CA ASP A 678 27.37 -15.45 -3.03
C ASP A 678 27.77 -13.96 -3.11
N SER A 679 27.25 -13.12 -2.20
CA SER A 679 27.63 -11.70 -2.11
C SER A 679 28.96 -11.45 -1.39
N ILE A 680 29.51 -12.41 -0.65
CA ILE A 680 30.71 -12.21 0.19
C ILE A 680 31.96 -12.10 -0.68
N ALA A 681 32.64 -10.95 -0.63
CA ALA A 681 33.72 -10.62 -1.57
C ALA A 681 35.14 -10.73 -1.01
N ASP A 682 35.33 -11.04 0.29
CA ASP A 682 36.61 -10.93 0.98
C ASP A 682 37.15 -12.23 1.60
N ASP A 683 36.84 -13.36 0.96
CA ASP A 683 37.17 -14.73 1.37
C ASP A 683 36.48 -15.22 2.66
N GLY A 684 35.55 -14.42 3.21
CA GLY A 684 34.61 -14.88 4.25
C GLY A 684 33.72 -15.99 3.70
N VAL A 685 33.12 -16.79 4.59
CA VAL A 685 32.21 -17.86 4.16
C VAL A 685 30.95 -17.90 5.00
N MET A 686 29.86 -18.32 4.37
CA MET A 686 28.61 -18.68 5.02
C MET A 686 28.23 -20.09 4.56
N GLU A 687 28.18 -21.04 5.48
CA GLU A 687 28.05 -22.47 5.16
C GLU A 687 27.00 -23.17 6.05
N PRO A 688 26.29 -24.19 5.52
CA PRO A 688 25.31 -24.92 6.30
C PRO A 688 26.01 -25.86 7.30
N LEU A 689 25.55 -25.85 8.55
CA LEU A 689 25.88 -26.89 9.53
C LEU A 689 24.61 -27.57 10.04
N THR A 690 24.54 -28.89 9.97
CA THR A 690 23.42 -29.60 10.57
C THR A 690 23.46 -29.51 12.10
N VAL A 691 22.30 -29.63 12.75
CA VAL A 691 22.19 -29.80 14.21
C VAL A 691 23.11 -30.89 14.76
N GLU A 692 23.34 -31.98 14.01
CA GLU A 692 24.27 -33.06 14.38
C GLU A 692 25.74 -32.60 14.30
N ASN A 693 26.12 -31.82 13.28
CA ASN A 693 27.46 -31.26 13.20
C ASN A 693 27.73 -30.31 14.38
N VAL A 694 26.76 -29.47 14.72
CA VAL A 694 26.86 -28.54 15.86
C VAL A 694 27.01 -29.31 17.18
N ALA A 695 26.16 -30.30 17.43
CA ALA A 695 26.26 -31.14 18.63
C ALA A 695 27.62 -31.88 18.75
N ASN A 696 28.27 -32.16 17.63
CA ASN A 696 29.61 -32.76 17.56
C ASN A 696 30.76 -31.75 17.63
N GLY A 697 30.48 -30.45 17.86
CA GLY A 697 31.46 -29.40 18.11
C GLY A 697 31.98 -28.67 16.86
N ALA A 698 31.26 -28.76 15.73
CA ALA A 698 31.69 -28.10 14.49
C ALA A 698 31.75 -26.56 14.58
N LEU A 699 31.00 -25.94 15.50
CA LEU A 699 31.01 -24.48 15.69
C LEU A 699 32.34 -23.90 16.14
N ALA A 700 33.27 -24.72 16.63
CA ALA A 700 34.61 -24.25 17.03
C ALA A 700 35.44 -23.67 15.86
N ASP A 701 35.05 -23.94 14.61
CA ASP A 701 35.69 -23.43 13.39
C ASP A 701 34.97 -22.20 12.80
N TYR A 702 34.00 -21.62 13.52
CA TYR A 702 33.17 -20.50 13.06
C TYR A 702 33.22 -19.32 14.03
N ASP A 703 33.02 -18.11 13.51
CA ASP A 703 32.94 -16.87 14.30
C ASP A 703 31.48 -16.51 14.63
N HIS A 704 30.57 -16.84 13.71
CA HIS A 704 29.14 -16.55 13.82
C HIS A 704 28.30 -17.81 13.61
N ALA A 705 27.15 -17.88 14.29
CA ALA A 705 26.11 -18.88 14.02
C ALA A 705 24.75 -18.19 13.91
N VAL A 706 23.93 -18.57 12.93
CA VAL A 706 22.53 -18.12 12.79
C VAL A 706 21.58 -19.31 12.83
N ILE A 707 20.51 -19.18 13.61
CA ILE A 707 19.53 -20.25 13.85
C ILE A 707 18.12 -19.70 13.64
N CYS A 708 17.39 -20.27 12.69
CA CYS A 708 15.99 -19.93 12.39
C CYS A 708 14.96 -20.99 12.89
N HIS A 709 15.45 -22.05 13.56
CA HIS A 709 14.63 -23.19 14.00
C HIS A 709 14.76 -23.47 15.51
N ASP A 710 13.79 -24.16 16.09
CA ASP A 710 13.71 -24.44 17.53
C ASP A 710 14.18 -25.86 17.95
N TYR A 711 14.89 -26.59 17.07
CA TYR A 711 15.47 -27.90 17.43
C TYR A 711 16.28 -27.82 18.73
N GLY A 712 15.95 -28.65 19.72
CA GLY A 712 16.59 -28.63 21.04
C GLY A 712 15.87 -27.82 22.13
N ALA A 713 14.83 -27.03 21.80
CA ALA A 713 14.06 -26.26 22.79
C ALA A 713 13.02 -27.09 23.58
N ASN A 714 12.93 -28.42 23.39
CA ASN A 714 11.80 -29.27 23.81
C ASN A 714 12.16 -30.53 24.62
N ALA A 715 13.00 -30.43 25.65
CA ALA A 715 13.24 -31.58 26.53
C ALA A 715 12.04 -31.95 27.42
N ASP A 716 11.08 -31.05 27.68
CA ASP A 716 9.95 -31.30 28.59
C ASP A 716 8.60 -30.73 28.08
N ALA A 717 7.83 -31.61 27.42
CA ALA A 717 6.36 -31.75 27.34
C ALA A 717 5.37 -30.60 27.05
N ASP A 718 5.72 -29.31 27.09
CA ASP A 718 4.78 -28.23 26.74
C ASP A 718 5.40 -27.33 25.66
N TYR A 719 5.11 -27.65 24.39
CA TYR A 719 5.52 -26.82 23.25
C TYR A 719 5.06 -25.37 23.46
N ILE A 720 6.01 -24.44 23.52
CA ILE A 720 5.79 -23.01 23.82
C ILE A 720 5.03 -22.31 22.67
N GLY A 721 4.92 -22.92 21.48
CA GLY A 721 4.33 -22.29 20.28
C GLY A 721 2.84 -22.52 20.05
N GLY A 722 1.98 -22.39 21.07
CA GLY A 722 0.53 -22.51 20.91
C GLY A 722 0.01 -21.85 19.61
N SER A 723 -0.74 -22.62 18.80
CA SER A 723 -1.60 -22.16 17.70
C SER A 723 -1.02 -21.12 16.73
N VAL A 724 0.18 -21.34 16.19
CA VAL A 724 0.63 -20.56 15.02
C VAL A 724 0.00 -21.12 13.74
N PRO A 725 -0.73 -20.31 12.94
CA PRO A 725 -1.13 -20.68 11.59
C PRO A 725 0.12 -21.07 10.78
N GLY A 726 0.19 -22.33 10.35
CA GLY A 726 1.28 -22.89 9.55
C GLY A 726 2.01 -24.04 10.22
N TYR A 727 1.82 -24.22 11.53
CA TYR A 727 2.58 -25.17 12.34
C TYR A 727 1.65 -26.08 13.14
N THR A 728 1.46 -27.29 12.64
CA THR A 728 0.72 -28.34 13.35
C THR A 728 1.68 -29.17 14.22
N VAL A 729 1.13 -29.88 15.22
CA VAL A 729 1.89 -30.90 15.98
C VAL A 729 2.44 -32.00 15.05
N ALA A 730 1.88 -32.20 13.86
CA ALA A 730 2.43 -33.13 12.87
C ALA A 730 3.72 -32.61 12.22
N ASP A 731 3.90 -31.28 12.14
CA ASP A 731 5.13 -30.61 11.71
C ASP A 731 6.22 -30.60 12.80
N HIS A 732 5.85 -31.02 14.03
CA HIS A 732 6.71 -31.05 15.22
C HIS A 732 6.76 -32.48 15.83
N PRO A 733 7.40 -33.47 15.18
CA PRO A 733 7.51 -34.81 15.73
C PRO A 733 8.37 -34.82 17.00
N THR A 734 7.75 -35.02 18.16
CA THR A 734 8.43 -35.21 19.47
C THR A 734 9.50 -36.32 19.50
N ALA A 735 9.53 -37.23 18.53
CA ALA A 735 10.56 -38.25 18.41
C ALA A 735 11.64 -37.83 17.40
N GLY A 736 12.86 -37.56 17.89
CA GLY A 736 14.02 -37.18 17.05
C GLY A 736 14.37 -35.69 17.05
N TYR A 737 13.61 -34.86 17.77
CA TYR A 737 13.79 -33.41 17.90
C TYR A 737 14.73 -32.95 19.04
N ASP A 738 15.29 -33.90 19.79
CA ASP A 738 16.36 -33.67 20.77
C ASP A 738 17.63 -34.33 20.23
N VAL A 739 18.59 -33.51 19.80
CA VAL A 739 19.94 -33.96 19.44
C VAL A 739 20.82 -33.76 20.67
N PRO A 740 21.21 -34.84 21.38
CA PRO A 740 21.93 -34.72 22.63
C PRO A 740 23.22 -33.91 22.45
N GLY A 741 23.36 -32.86 23.27
CA GLY A 741 24.53 -31.99 23.26
C GLY A 741 24.44 -30.80 22.31
N TYR A 742 23.37 -30.64 21.52
CA TYR A 742 23.18 -29.49 20.64
C TYR A 742 23.19 -28.14 21.39
N VAL A 743 22.27 -27.96 22.35
CA VAL A 743 22.20 -26.73 23.17
C VAL A 743 23.47 -26.52 23.98
N ALA A 744 24.08 -27.60 24.49
CA ALA A 744 25.36 -27.52 25.18
C ALA A 744 26.50 -27.00 24.27
N ALA A 745 26.50 -27.37 22.98
CA ALA A 745 27.45 -26.86 22.00
C ALA A 745 27.19 -25.38 21.67
N LEU A 746 25.92 -24.94 21.62
CA LEU A 746 25.59 -23.51 21.48
C LEU A 746 26.08 -22.69 22.68
N ASN A 747 25.85 -23.18 23.90
CA ASN A 747 26.35 -22.53 25.11
C ASN A 747 27.89 -22.47 25.13
N ALA A 748 28.56 -23.54 24.71
CA ALA A 748 30.02 -23.56 24.59
C ALA A 748 30.52 -22.55 23.54
N PHE A 749 29.87 -22.50 22.37
CA PHE A 749 30.17 -21.53 21.32
C PHE A 749 30.05 -20.09 21.82
N VAL A 750 28.94 -19.77 22.51
CA VAL A 750 28.78 -18.45 23.12
C VAL A 750 29.88 -18.21 24.14
N ASN A 751 30.13 -19.10 25.11
CA ASN A 751 31.20 -18.92 26.13
C ASN A 751 32.59 -18.70 25.53
N ASP A 752 32.91 -19.37 24.43
CA ASP A 752 34.20 -19.27 23.74
C ASP A 752 34.37 -17.97 22.92
N GLY A 753 33.35 -17.09 22.91
CA GLY A 753 33.40 -15.80 22.23
C GLY A 753 32.68 -15.77 20.87
N GLY A 754 31.93 -16.82 20.53
CA GLY A 754 31.14 -16.86 19.30
C GLY A 754 29.99 -15.85 19.31
N ASN A 755 29.60 -15.39 18.12
CA ASN A 755 28.45 -14.51 17.91
C ASN A 755 27.23 -15.31 17.43
N LEU A 756 26.15 -15.35 18.21
CA LEU A 756 24.96 -16.14 17.95
C LEU A 756 23.77 -15.26 17.57
N VAL A 757 23.17 -15.52 16.42
CA VAL A 757 21.95 -14.86 15.96
C VAL A 757 20.79 -15.85 16.02
N LEU A 758 19.75 -15.51 16.79
CA LEU A 758 18.52 -16.26 16.90
C LEU A 758 17.41 -15.51 16.18
N THR A 759 16.75 -16.19 15.24
CA THR A 759 15.63 -15.60 14.51
C THR A 759 14.51 -16.61 14.31
N ASP A 760 13.34 -16.12 13.90
CA ASP A 760 12.14 -16.94 13.68
C ASP A 760 11.91 -17.88 14.87
N MET A 761 11.85 -19.20 14.66
CA MET A 761 11.66 -20.15 15.77
C MET A 761 12.89 -20.32 16.66
N GLY A 762 14.08 -19.96 16.18
CA GLY A 762 15.33 -20.04 16.93
C GLY A 762 15.32 -19.20 18.21
N VAL A 763 14.48 -18.16 18.30
CA VAL A 763 14.30 -17.36 19.51
C VAL A 763 13.90 -18.22 20.72
N ASN A 764 13.13 -19.30 20.51
CA ASN A 764 12.72 -20.23 21.56
C ASN A 764 13.91 -20.93 22.26
N LEU A 765 15.09 -20.96 21.63
CA LEU A 765 16.27 -21.57 22.22
C LEU A 765 16.77 -20.80 23.45
N LEU A 766 16.46 -19.50 23.58
CA LEU A 766 16.86 -18.69 24.74
C LEU A 766 16.45 -19.31 26.07
N ALA A 767 15.26 -19.90 26.15
CA ALA A 767 14.75 -20.56 27.37
C ALA A 767 15.55 -21.81 27.77
N SER A 768 16.35 -22.37 26.85
CA SER A 768 17.17 -23.56 27.10
C SER A 768 18.66 -23.25 27.24
N MET A 769 19.07 -22.00 27.02
CA MET A 769 20.46 -21.58 27.06
C MET A 769 20.94 -21.35 28.50
N ASP A 770 22.20 -21.68 28.75
CA ASP A 770 22.89 -21.53 30.03
C ASP A 770 24.38 -21.30 29.75
N ASN A 771 24.76 -20.03 29.67
CA ASN A 771 26.07 -19.54 29.29
C ASN A 771 26.38 -18.20 29.98
N ASP A 772 27.59 -17.66 29.74
CA ASP A 772 28.07 -16.45 30.40
C ASP A 772 27.21 -15.20 30.12
N LEU A 773 26.38 -15.19 29.06
CA LEU A 773 25.49 -14.09 28.68
C LEU A 773 24.01 -14.33 29.03
N VAL A 774 23.58 -15.59 29.07
CA VAL A 774 22.20 -16.02 29.32
C VAL A 774 22.19 -17.08 30.42
N GLY A 775 21.71 -16.73 31.61
CA GLY A 775 21.55 -17.70 32.70
C GLY A 775 20.36 -18.64 32.50
N ALA A 776 20.48 -19.88 32.99
CA ALA A 776 19.47 -20.94 32.86
C ALA A 776 18.05 -20.56 33.31
N ASP A 777 17.91 -19.64 34.26
CA ASP A 777 16.61 -19.22 34.83
C ASP A 777 16.18 -17.82 34.33
N ARG A 778 16.87 -17.23 33.34
CA ARG A 778 16.59 -15.87 32.86
C ARG A 778 15.29 -15.76 32.09
N PHE A 779 15.01 -16.74 31.21
CA PHE A 779 13.84 -16.74 30.34
C PHE A 779 12.94 -17.93 30.67
N ALA A 780 11.75 -17.65 31.17
CA ALA A 780 10.68 -18.62 31.37
C ALA A 780 9.73 -18.66 30.17
N ALA A 781 8.94 -19.73 30.06
CA ALA A 781 7.96 -19.87 28.96
C ALA A 781 6.92 -18.73 28.89
N GLY A 782 6.67 -18.03 30.00
CA GLY A 782 5.77 -16.87 30.04
C GLY A 782 6.39 -15.57 29.53
N ASP A 783 7.69 -15.55 29.27
CA ASP A 783 8.42 -14.37 28.76
C ASP A 783 8.45 -14.32 27.23
N PHE A 784 7.88 -15.33 26.58
CA PHE A 784 7.74 -15.42 25.12
C PHE A 784 6.28 -15.26 24.74
N THR A 785 6.03 -14.38 23.79
CA THR A 785 4.72 -14.23 23.15
C THR A 785 4.86 -14.58 21.68
N VAL A 786 3.92 -15.36 21.15
CA VAL A 786 3.85 -15.65 19.72
C VAL A 786 2.56 -15.07 19.19
N ASP A 787 2.69 -13.97 18.45
CA ASP A 787 1.56 -13.25 17.88
C ASP A 787 1.65 -13.22 16.35
N THR A 788 0.51 -12.97 15.71
CA THR A 788 0.41 -12.82 14.26
C THR A 788 -0.08 -11.43 13.88
N TYR A 789 0.55 -10.91 12.83
CA TYR A 789 0.36 -9.55 12.36
C TYR A 789 -0.03 -9.52 10.88
N ASN A 790 -0.42 -8.35 10.36
CA ASN A 790 -0.58 -8.19 8.91
C ASN A 790 0.75 -8.39 8.19
N VAL A 791 1.83 -7.86 8.78
CA VAL A 791 3.22 -8.06 8.37
C VAL A 791 4.08 -8.12 9.62
N ALA A 792 5.22 -8.81 9.58
CA ALA A 792 6.19 -8.71 10.65
C ALA A 792 6.87 -7.34 10.58
N ARG A 793 6.69 -6.51 11.61
CA ARG A 793 7.16 -5.12 11.62
C ARG A 793 7.59 -4.65 12.99
N TYR A 794 8.37 -3.57 13.03
CA TYR A 794 8.62 -2.80 14.23
C TYR A 794 7.54 -1.71 14.38
N THR A 795 7.03 -1.53 15.61
CA THR A 795 6.19 -0.37 15.95
C THR A 795 7.00 0.75 16.58
N GLU A 796 8.15 0.40 17.17
CA GLU A 796 9.06 1.35 17.80
C GLU A 796 10.52 0.99 17.49
N LYS A 797 11.35 1.98 17.18
CA LYS A 797 12.75 1.81 16.80
C LYS A 797 13.64 2.75 17.61
N ASN A 798 14.74 2.21 18.16
CA ASN A 798 15.85 2.99 18.67
C ASN A 798 16.83 3.27 17.52
N GLY A 799 16.65 4.39 16.82
CA GLY A 799 17.45 4.75 15.65
C GLY A 799 18.96 4.92 15.90
N ASP A 800 19.37 5.08 17.16
CA ASP A 800 20.79 5.16 17.54
C ASP A 800 21.42 3.78 17.79
N HIS A 801 20.62 2.71 17.87
CA HIS A 801 21.12 1.37 18.10
C HIS A 801 21.89 0.85 16.86
N PRO A 802 23.11 0.29 17.01
CA PRO A 802 23.92 -0.15 15.87
C PRO A 802 23.21 -1.13 14.91
N LEU A 803 22.33 -2.00 15.42
CA LEU A 803 21.53 -2.91 14.58
C LEU A 803 20.58 -2.22 13.59
N LEU A 804 20.26 -0.94 13.80
CA LEU A 804 19.41 -0.14 12.91
C LEU A 804 20.22 0.91 12.12
N THR A 805 21.54 0.72 12.00
CA THR A 805 22.38 1.57 11.15
C THR A 805 21.83 1.59 9.71
N ASP A 806 21.71 2.79 9.14
CA ASP A 806 21.17 3.07 7.80
C ASP A 806 19.67 2.78 7.59
N VAL A 807 18.93 2.44 8.64
CA VAL A 807 17.47 2.25 8.57
C VAL A 807 16.77 3.60 8.46
N ARG A 808 15.89 3.74 7.46
CA ARG A 808 15.07 4.93 7.26
C ARG A 808 13.83 4.93 8.19
N PRO A 809 13.27 6.10 8.54
CA PRO A 809 12.07 6.19 9.37
C PRO A 809 10.88 5.38 8.85
N ILE A 810 10.59 5.45 7.55
CA ILE A 810 9.46 4.73 6.91
C ILE A 810 9.61 3.19 6.94
N GLN A 811 10.82 2.65 7.12
CA GLN A 811 11.07 1.21 7.03
C GLN A 811 10.70 0.49 8.32
N GLU A 812 9.62 -0.28 8.30
CA GLU A 812 9.11 -1.01 9.48
C GLU A 812 9.01 -2.51 9.25
N GLN A 813 8.66 -2.93 8.02
CA GLN A 813 8.44 -4.33 7.67
C GLN A 813 9.74 -5.12 7.50
N LEU A 814 9.83 -6.33 8.09
CA LEU A 814 11.00 -7.22 8.04
C LEU A 814 11.03 -8.16 6.83
N TRP A 815 9.86 -8.68 6.40
CA TRP A 815 9.71 -9.56 5.23
C TRP A 815 8.29 -9.48 4.65
N LYS A 816 8.12 -9.87 3.37
CA LYS A 816 6.86 -9.74 2.60
C LYS A 816 6.01 -11.02 2.66
N VAL A 817 4.72 -10.88 2.95
CA VAL A 817 3.87 -12.01 3.39
C VAL A 817 3.29 -12.86 2.25
N ALA A 818 2.69 -12.21 1.24
CA ALA A 818 1.88 -12.92 0.25
C ALA A 818 2.67 -13.96 -0.56
N PRO A 819 3.91 -13.68 -1.05
CA PRO A 819 4.67 -14.66 -1.84
C PRO A 819 5.06 -15.93 -1.08
N LEU A 820 5.09 -15.88 0.25
CA LEU A 820 5.34 -17.03 1.13
C LEU A 820 4.06 -17.79 1.52
N GLY A 821 2.91 -17.45 0.93
CA GLY A 821 1.63 -18.14 1.14
C GLY A 821 0.82 -17.64 2.34
N TYR A 822 1.34 -16.68 3.10
CA TYR A 822 0.61 -16.06 4.21
C TYR A 822 -0.47 -15.13 3.67
N ALA A 823 -1.64 -15.13 4.29
CA ALA A 823 -2.71 -14.21 3.94
C ALA A 823 -2.26 -12.76 4.15
N VAL A 824 -2.87 -11.84 3.39
CA VAL A 824 -2.57 -10.40 3.42
C VAL A 824 -2.92 -9.71 4.76
N THR A 825 -3.50 -10.44 5.73
CA THR A 825 -3.82 -9.93 7.05
C THR A 825 -3.67 -10.97 8.14
N GLY A 826 -3.10 -10.58 9.27
CA GLY A 826 -3.16 -11.31 10.55
C GLY A 826 -2.50 -12.68 10.59
N GLU A 827 -1.60 -13.02 9.67
CA GLU A 827 -0.93 -14.33 9.62
C GLU A 827 0.59 -14.28 9.72
N ALA A 828 1.22 -13.10 9.66
CA ALA A 828 2.68 -12.98 9.75
C ALA A 828 3.16 -13.26 11.18
N PRO A 829 3.88 -14.37 11.45
CA PRO A 829 4.26 -14.73 12.81
C PRO A 829 5.42 -13.87 13.33
N MET A 830 5.37 -13.48 14.59
CA MET A 830 6.50 -12.90 15.34
C MET A 830 6.65 -13.58 16.71
N ARG A 831 7.89 -13.89 17.08
CA ARG A 831 8.23 -14.41 18.42
C ARG A 831 8.85 -13.31 19.26
N LEU A 832 8.01 -12.67 20.06
CA LEU A 832 8.33 -11.48 20.83
C LEU A 832 8.73 -11.85 22.26
N LEU A 833 9.55 -11.00 22.87
CA LEU A 833 10.07 -11.21 24.23
C LEU A 833 9.55 -10.14 25.18
N ASP A 834 9.22 -10.53 26.42
CA ASP A 834 8.98 -9.59 27.50
C ASP A 834 10.22 -8.71 27.73
N GLU A 835 10.01 -7.40 27.73
CA GLU A 835 11.11 -6.44 27.87
C GLU A 835 11.78 -6.56 29.25
N GLY A 836 11.00 -6.81 30.30
CA GLY A 836 11.50 -6.99 31.67
C GLY A 836 12.38 -8.23 31.81
N ALA A 837 12.02 -9.34 31.17
CA ALA A 837 12.85 -10.55 31.11
C ALA A 837 14.10 -10.34 30.24
N PHE A 838 13.96 -9.66 29.11
CA PHE A 838 15.08 -9.39 28.21
C PHE A 838 16.11 -8.42 28.82
N THR A 839 15.66 -7.39 29.53
CA THR A 839 16.53 -6.42 30.22
C THR A 839 16.88 -6.84 31.65
N GLY A 840 16.16 -7.82 32.20
CA GLY A 840 16.28 -8.33 33.56
C GLY A 840 17.56 -9.09 33.83
N ALA A 841 18.55 -8.35 34.36
CA ALA A 841 19.57 -8.71 35.37
C ALA A 841 20.96 -8.12 35.04
N SER A 842 21.09 -6.79 34.99
CA SER A 842 22.39 -6.09 35.17
C SER A 842 22.51 -5.37 36.53
N ALA A 843 21.55 -5.57 37.44
CA ALA A 843 21.36 -4.69 38.59
C ALA A 843 21.30 -5.39 39.96
N GLU A 844 22.28 -6.25 40.29
CA GLU A 844 22.86 -6.36 41.63
C GLU A 844 24.20 -7.15 41.51
N PRO A 845 25.34 -6.65 42.03
CA PRO A 845 26.60 -7.40 41.99
C PRO A 845 26.50 -8.69 42.84
N GLY A 846 26.29 -9.83 42.18
CA GLY A 846 26.38 -11.16 42.81
C GLY A 846 25.21 -12.13 42.59
N ASP A 847 24.24 -11.85 41.72
CA ASP A 847 23.22 -12.81 41.30
C ASP A 847 23.65 -13.53 40.00
N ASP A 848 23.58 -14.88 39.98
CA ASP A 848 24.09 -15.81 38.95
C ASP A 848 23.24 -15.84 37.64
N LEU A 849 22.63 -14.72 37.20
CA LEU A 849 21.67 -14.70 36.05
C LEU A 849 22.30 -14.45 34.65
N GLY A 850 23.64 -14.42 34.56
CA GLY A 850 24.41 -14.13 33.34
C GLY A 850 24.87 -12.67 33.27
N ASP A 851 26.10 -12.43 32.79
CA ASP A 851 26.77 -11.11 32.83
C ASP A 851 26.53 -10.25 31.57
N GLY A 852 25.62 -10.66 30.68
CA GLY A 852 25.37 -9.98 29.41
C GLY A 852 24.74 -8.60 29.57
N ILE A 853 25.25 -7.60 28.84
CA ILE A 853 24.70 -6.25 28.73
C ILE A 853 23.58 -6.27 27.69
N PRO A 854 22.30 -6.08 28.11
CA PRO A 854 21.18 -6.04 27.19
C PRO A 854 21.07 -4.69 26.48
N SER A 855 20.67 -4.70 25.22
CA SER A 855 20.28 -3.52 24.46
C SER A 855 19.11 -3.83 23.51
N VAL A 856 18.11 -2.96 23.49
CA VAL A 856 16.90 -3.11 22.66
C VAL A 856 17.03 -2.20 21.44
N ALA A 857 16.91 -2.78 20.25
CA ALA A 857 16.96 -2.04 19.00
C ALA A 857 15.56 -1.65 18.53
N ALA A 858 14.59 -2.56 18.65
CA ALA A 858 13.22 -2.31 18.21
C ALA A 858 12.21 -3.17 18.98
N CYS A 859 10.99 -2.64 19.08
CA CYS A 859 9.85 -3.28 19.71
C CYS A 859 8.66 -3.40 18.76
N THR A 860 7.78 -4.36 19.05
CA THR A 860 6.47 -4.53 18.42
C THR A 860 5.44 -4.64 19.53
N ASP A 861 4.49 -3.71 19.57
CA ASP A 861 3.43 -3.63 20.60
C ASP A 861 3.96 -3.71 22.04
N GLY A 862 5.09 -3.05 22.31
CA GLY A 862 5.72 -3.01 23.63
C GLY A 862 6.56 -4.24 24.00
N PHE A 863 6.69 -5.23 23.11
CA PHE A 863 7.58 -6.38 23.31
C PHE A 863 8.85 -6.26 22.48
N VAL A 864 9.96 -6.82 22.98
CA VAL A 864 11.25 -6.80 22.28
C VAL A 864 11.16 -7.66 21.03
N ALA A 865 11.31 -7.00 19.88
CA ALA A 865 11.30 -7.62 18.55
C ALA A 865 12.73 -7.79 18.01
N THR A 866 13.65 -6.90 18.36
CA THR A 866 15.07 -7.02 18.02
C THR A 866 15.95 -6.43 19.09
N GLY A 867 16.98 -7.17 19.50
CA GLY A 867 17.87 -6.78 20.59
C GLY A 867 19.14 -7.62 20.66
N SER A 868 20.05 -7.22 21.55
CA SER A 868 21.34 -7.88 21.75
C SER A 868 21.64 -8.10 23.23
N LEU A 869 22.29 -9.21 23.55
CA LEU A 869 22.93 -9.51 24.82
C LEU A 869 24.43 -9.63 24.56
N THR A 870 25.21 -8.60 24.91
CA THR A 870 26.63 -8.49 24.58
C THR A 870 27.51 -8.59 25.82
N ARG A 871 28.82 -8.85 25.67
CA ARG A 871 29.74 -8.88 26.82
C ARG A 871 30.05 -7.49 27.35
N THR A 872 30.20 -6.54 26.45
CA THR A 872 30.51 -5.14 26.74
C THR A 872 29.67 -4.26 25.82
N ALA A 873 29.45 -3.01 26.25
CA ALA A 873 28.64 -2.06 25.49
C ALA A 873 29.30 -1.60 24.18
N ASP A 874 30.58 -1.90 23.98
CA ASP A 874 31.39 -1.50 22.84
C ASP A 874 31.83 -2.68 21.95
N ASP A 875 31.29 -3.88 22.19
CA ASP A 875 31.53 -5.09 21.39
C ASP A 875 30.20 -5.73 20.98
N GLY A 876 29.97 -5.81 19.66
CA GLY A 876 28.77 -6.40 19.09
C GLY A 876 28.73 -7.93 19.16
N THR A 877 29.73 -8.59 19.74
CA THR A 877 29.79 -10.05 19.82
C THR A 877 28.94 -10.58 20.99
N GLY A 878 27.88 -11.33 20.71
CA GLY A 878 27.03 -11.87 21.76
C GLY A 878 25.90 -12.76 21.28
N VAL A 879 24.72 -12.62 21.89
CA VAL A 879 23.48 -13.23 21.44
C VAL A 879 22.55 -12.15 20.90
N HIS A 880 22.22 -12.20 19.62
CA HIS A 880 21.27 -11.30 18.97
C HIS A 880 19.94 -12.01 18.73
N VAL A 881 18.85 -11.27 18.87
CA VAL A 881 17.49 -11.75 18.62
C VAL A 881 16.85 -10.91 17.53
N VAL A 882 16.24 -11.57 16.54
CA VAL A 882 15.39 -10.95 15.53
C VAL A 882 14.11 -11.79 15.41
N SER A 883 12.99 -11.29 15.93
CA SER A 883 11.77 -12.08 16.20
C SER A 883 11.12 -12.77 14.98
N SER A 884 11.39 -12.29 13.76
CA SER A 884 10.85 -12.85 12.52
C SER A 884 11.62 -12.29 11.32
N LEU A 885 12.33 -13.12 10.56
CA LEU A 885 13.20 -12.64 9.47
C LEU A 885 13.10 -13.51 8.22
N VAL A 886 13.28 -14.82 8.38
CA VAL A 886 13.23 -15.82 7.28
C VAL A 886 12.30 -16.97 7.66
N PRO A 887 11.00 -16.69 7.93
CA PRO A 887 10.06 -17.76 8.22
C PRO A 887 9.91 -18.67 6.99
N PRO A 888 9.72 -19.99 7.18
CA PRO A 888 9.41 -20.87 6.06
C PRO A 888 8.05 -20.53 5.46
N ALA A 889 7.89 -20.77 4.16
CA ALA A 889 6.62 -20.60 3.50
C ALA A 889 5.50 -21.44 4.15
N THR A 890 4.27 -20.91 4.14
CA THR A 890 3.09 -21.63 4.62
C THR A 890 2.31 -22.23 3.44
N GLN A 891 1.92 -23.50 3.59
CA GLN A 891 1.10 -24.21 2.61
C GLN A 891 -0.39 -24.16 2.95
N GLN A 892 -0.77 -23.45 4.03
CA GLN A 892 -2.13 -23.50 4.56
C GLN A 892 -3.17 -22.88 3.63
N ASN A 893 -2.82 -21.80 2.94
CA ASN A 893 -3.76 -21.06 2.10
C ASN A 893 -3.68 -21.48 0.63
N LEU A 894 -4.56 -20.92 -0.21
CA LEU A 894 -4.49 -21.09 -1.66
C LEU A 894 -3.26 -20.40 -2.25
N HIS A 895 -2.44 -21.15 -3.00
CA HIS A 895 -1.24 -20.65 -3.68
C HIS A 895 -1.03 -21.34 -5.04
N PRO A 896 -2.00 -21.22 -5.97
CA PRO A 896 -2.02 -22.00 -7.22
C PRO A 896 -0.76 -21.87 -8.07
N PHE A 897 -0.04 -20.75 -7.96
CA PHE A 897 1.13 -20.43 -8.78
C PHE A 897 2.48 -20.68 -8.07
N GLY A 898 2.46 -21.41 -6.95
CA GLY A 898 3.65 -21.79 -6.19
C GLY A 898 3.93 -20.88 -4.99
N LEU A 899 5.11 -21.03 -4.40
CA LEU A 899 5.63 -20.27 -3.26
C LEU A 899 7.06 -19.83 -3.58
N LEU A 900 7.54 -18.75 -2.96
CA LEU A 900 8.95 -18.35 -2.98
C LEU A 900 9.74 -18.94 -1.81
N ASP A 901 11.07 -18.92 -1.90
CA ASP A 901 11.95 -19.41 -0.83
C ASP A 901 11.98 -18.46 0.37
N TYR A 902 12.10 -17.15 0.10
CA TYR A 902 12.27 -16.12 1.10
C TYR A 902 11.85 -14.74 0.59
N THR A 903 11.58 -13.80 1.49
CA THR A 903 11.19 -12.41 1.15
C THR A 903 11.64 -11.32 2.15
N PRO A 904 12.82 -11.37 2.81
CA PRO A 904 13.28 -10.26 3.64
C PRO A 904 13.27 -8.93 2.88
N THR A 905 12.92 -7.85 3.58
CA THR A 905 13.00 -6.48 3.06
C THR A 905 14.43 -5.95 3.21
N PHE A 906 14.70 -4.74 2.70
CA PHE A 906 15.99 -4.09 2.95
C PHE A 906 16.25 -3.86 4.44
N LEU A 907 15.22 -3.56 5.23
CA LEU A 907 15.33 -3.53 6.70
C LEU A 907 15.83 -4.88 7.23
N GLY A 908 15.23 -5.99 6.79
CA GLY A 908 15.68 -7.33 7.17
C GLY A 908 17.15 -7.60 6.81
N TYR A 909 17.58 -7.19 5.60
CA TYR A 909 18.98 -7.28 5.17
C TYR A 909 19.93 -6.45 6.03
N LEU A 910 19.57 -5.20 6.37
CA LEU A 910 20.37 -4.30 7.20
C LEU A 910 20.52 -4.84 8.63
N VAL A 911 19.41 -5.29 9.22
CA VAL A 911 19.39 -5.87 10.58
C VAL A 911 20.30 -7.09 10.63
N LEU A 912 20.11 -8.06 9.73
CA LEU A 912 20.93 -9.28 9.70
C LEU A 912 22.42 -8.94 9.49
N THR A 913 22.74 -8.12 8.50
CA THR A 913 24.12 -7.72 8.22
C THR A 913 24.77 -7.07 9.45
N SER A 914 24.02 -6.24 10.17
CA SER A 914 24.49 -5.58 11.39
C SER A 914 24.65 -6.54 12.57
N THR A 915 23.84 -7.61 12.67
CA THR A 915 24.03 -8.64 13.72
C THR A 915 25.36 -9.39 13.57
N PHE A 916 25.88 -9.53 12.35
CA PHE A 916 27.20 -10.10 12.12
C PHE A 916 28.34 -9.09 12.25
N GLY A 917 28.04 -7.79 12.37
CA GLY A 917 29.03 -6.72 12.28
C GLY A 917 29.63 -6.57 10.87
N PHE A 918 28.88 -6.99 9.84
CA PHE A 918 29.31 -6.92 8.44
C PHE A 918 28.90 -5.57 7.82
N GLN A 919 29.36 -5.33 6.58
CA GLN A 919 28.88 -4.22 5.76
C GLN A 919 28.61 -4.70 4.34
N GLN A 920 27.48 -4.31 3.78
CA GLN A 920 27.21 -4.42 2.36
C GLN A 920 27.76 -3.18 1.65
N ILE A 921 28.33 -3.35 0.48
CA ILE A 921 28.93 -2.29 -0.33
C ILE A 921 28.24 -2.27 -1.67
N ARG A 922 27.50 -1.19 -1.94
CA ARG A 922 26.85 -0.93 -3.23
C ARG A 922 27.73 -0.04 -4.09
N ARG A 923 28.01 -0.42 -5.33
CA ARG A 923 28.76 0.37 -6.30
C ARG A 923 27.93 0.62 -7.54
N THR A 924 28.02 1.83 -8.04
CA THR A 924 27.34 2.29 -9.26
C THR A 924 28.35 2.95 -10.20
N ALA A 925 27.90 3.29 -11.41
CA ALA A 925 28.65 4.07 -12.38
C ALA A 925 29.26 5.36 -11.77
N ASP A 926 28.43 6.10 -11.03
CA ASP A 926 28.77 7.39 -10.44
C ASP A 926 29.51 7.26 -9.09
N ASN A 927 29.38 6.11 -8.41
CA ASN A 927 30.09 5.80 -7.17
C ASN A 927 30.83 4.45 -7.24
N PRO A 928 31.97 4.38 -7.96
CA PRO A 928 32.74 3.15 -8.10
C PRO A 928 33.47 2.74 -6.80
N THR A 929 33.62 3.66 -5.84
CA THR A 929 34.17 3.35 -4.51
C THR A 929 33.17 2.62 -3.62
N GLY A 930 31.90 2.93 -3.82
CA GLY A 930 30.74 2.31 -3.20
C GLY A 930 30.30 2.95 -1.89
N ASP A 931 29.00 2.86 -1.62
CA ASP A 931 28.36 3.23 -0.36
C ASP A 931 28.24 2.00 0.53
N THR A 932 28.39 2.20 1.84
CA THR A 932 28.38 1.12 2.83
C THR A 932 27.07 1.10 3.59
N TYR A 933 26.55 -0.09 3.83
CA TYR A 933 25.30 -0.35 4.52
C TYR A 933 25.50 -1.36 5.65
N GLY A 934 25.00 -1.04 6.84
CA GLY A 934 25.12 -1.83 8.06
C GLY A 934 26.25 -1.36 8.99
N ALA A 935 26.17 -1.77 10.26
CA ALA A 935 27.00 -1.25 11.35
C ALA A 935 28.52 -1.45 11.16
N GLY A 936 28.93 -2.51 10.47
CA GLY A 936 30.32 -2.94 10.43
C GLY A 936 30.85 -3.30 11.82
N PRO A 937 32.16 -3.13 12.09
CA PRO A 937 32.76 -3.53 13.36
C PRO A 937 32.46 -2.55 14.50
N THR A 938 31.72 -1.47 14.24
CA THR A 938 31.41 -0.47 15.24
C THR A 938 30.15 -0.88 15.97
N PHE A 939 30.27 -1.13 17.28
CA PHE A 939 29.12 -1.37 18.14
C PHE A 939 29.29 -0.50 19.38
N ALA A 940 28.27 0.29 19.71
CA ALA A 940 28.25 1.11 20.90
C ALA A 940 26.81 1.28 21.37
N VAL A 941 26.52 0.86 22.59
CA VAL A 941 25.21 1.03 23.26
C VAL A 941 25.42 1.64 24.65
N ASP A 942 24.42 2.35 25.18
CA ASP A 942 24.54 2.88 26.54
C ASP A 942 24.34 1.76 27.58
N ALA A 943 25.41 1.44 28.32
CA ALA A 943 25.38 0.40 29.36
C ALA A 943 24.62 0.83 30.63
N THR A 944 24.34 2.13 30.81
CA THR A 944 23.85 2.70 32.08
C THR A 944 22.35 2.96 32.10
N ALA A 945 21.70 2.82 30.95
CA ALA A 945 20.26 2.68 30.82
C ALA A 945 20.05 1.89 29.52
N PRO A 946 19.43 0.70 29.54
CA PRO A 946 18.71 0.26 28.35
C PRO A 946 17.59 1.30 28.17
N GLU A 947 17.90 2.43 27.54
CA GLU A 947 16.86 3.33 27.08
C GLU A 947 16.12 2.54 26.01
N ALA A 948 14.99 1.99 26.42
CA ALA A 948 13.93 1.56 25.53
C ALA A 948 13.78 2.62 24.43
N PRO A 949 13.40 2.24 23.19
CA PRO A 949 12.84 3.20 22.25
C PRO A 949 11.85 4.07 23.04
N GLY A 950 12.08 5.39 23.06
CA GLY A 950 11.71 6.26 24.19
C GLY A 950 10.36 5.90 24.81
N GLN A 951 10.33 5.68 26.13
CA GLN A 951 9.09 5.37 26.86
C GLN A 951 7.97 6.28 26.32
N THR A 952 6.90 5.70 25.80
CA THR A 952 5.74 6.47 25.39
C THR A 952 4.87 6.66 26.62
N PHE A 953 4.61 7.91 26.98
CA PHE A 953 3.62 8.18 28.02
C PHE A 953 2.25 7.85 27.44
N THR A 954 1.58 6.84 28.00
CA THR A 954 0.21 6.47 27.62
C THR A 954 -0.80 6.86 28.70
N ALA A 955 -1.96 7.34 28.25
CA ALA A 955 -3.13 7.68 29.03
C ALA A 955 -4.40 7.25 28.28
N GLY A 956 -5.40 6.76 29.01
CA GLY A 956 -6.67 6.35 28.40
C GLY A 956 -7.85 6.69 29.29
N GLY A 957 -9.01 6.90 28.68
CA GLY A 957 -10.18 7.38 29.40
C GLY A 957 -11.37 7.70 28.50
N THR A 958 -12.36 8.34 29.10
CA THR A 958 -13.59 8.76 28.42
C THR A 958 -14.03 10.15 28.89
N ARG A 959 -14.77 10.84 28.03
CA ARG A 959 -15.49 12.07 28.34
C ARG A 959 -16.99 11.77 28.32
N ALA A 960 -17.72 12.36 29.25
CA ALA A 960 -19.18 12.46 29.18
C ALA A 960 -19.62 13.85 29.65
N ASP A 961 -20.74 14.33 29.14
CA ASP A 961 -21.38 15.54 29.63
C ASP A 961 -22.89 15.36 29.85
N ASP A 962 -23.54 16.35 30.49
CA ASP A 962 -24.96 16.25 30.87
C ASP A 962 -25.94 16.74 29.80
N GLY A 963 -25.44 17.07 28.60
CA GLY A 963 -26.26 17.32 27.43
C GLY A 963 -25.50 17.91 26.25
N SER A 964 -26.03 17.76 25.04
CA SER A 964 -25.40 18.26 23.79
C SER A 964 -26.01 19.56 23.25
N VAL A 965 -27.06 20.07 23.91
CA VAL A 965 -27.86 21.22 23.44
C VAL A 965 -28.23 22.13 24.60
N PHE A 966 -27.82 23.40 24.49
CA PHE A 966 -27.96 24.40 25.56
C PHE A 966 -28.66 25.67 25.08
N THR A 967 -29.29 26.37 26.02
CA THR A 967 -29.62 27.81 25.91
C THR A 967 -28.57 28.63 26.64
N GLY A 968 -28.27 29.84 26.17
CA GLY A 968 -27.24 30.68 26.76
C GLY A 968 -27.38 30.86 28.28
N GLY A 969 -26.29 30.77 29.02
CA GLY A 969 -26.28 30.79 30.48
C GLY A 969 -26.73 29.50 31.18
N GLN A 970 -27.02 28.41 30.44
CA GLN A 970 -27.11 27.08 31.04
C GLN A 970 -25.71 26.53 31.34
N THR A 971 -25.60 25.78 32.43
CA THR A 971 -24.36 25.11 32.84
C THR A 971 -24.36 23.68 32.32
N ASN A 972 -23.27 23.27 31.67
CA ASN A 972 -22.93 21.91 31.34
C ASN A 972 -22.05 21.32 32.46
N GLN A 973 -22.32 20.08 32.85
CA GLN A 973 -21.42 19.27 33.68
C GLN A 973 -20.61 18.36 32.77
N VAL A 974 -19.29 18.43 32.84
CA VAL A 974 -18.36 17.60 32.06
C VAL A 974 -17.57 16.71 32.99
N ASP A 975 -17.58 15.41 32.72
CA ASP A 975 -16.87 14.37 33.45
C ASP A 975 -15.78 13.77 32.56
N ILE A 976 -14.52 13.82 33.01
CA ILE A 976 -13.36 13.18 32.40
C ILE A 976 -12.98 11.97 33.26
N THR A 977 -13.13 10.77 32.73
CA THR A 977 -12.79 9.53 33.42
C THR A 977 -11.48 8.99 32.89
N VAL A 978 -10.47 8.91 33.74
CA VAL A 978 -9.18 8.27 33.44
C VAL A 978 -9.30 6.78 33.78
N SER A 979 -9.02 5.92 32.80
CA SER A 979 -9.06 4.45 32.91
C SER A 979 -7.71 3.76 32.75
N SER A 980 -6.68 4.46 32.24
CA SER A 980 -5.30 3.99 32.27
C SER A 980 -4.32 5.17 32.33
N LEU A 981 -3.21 5.00 33.03
CA LEU A 981 -2.07 5.91 33.06
C LEU A 981 -0.78 5.11 33.25
N SER A 982 0.22 5.34 32.41
CA SER A 982 1.56 4.79 32.59
C SER A 982 2.35 5.48 33.71
N HIS A 983 2.06 6.75 33.98
CA HIS A 983 2.72 7.58 34.99
C HIS A 983 1.75 8.55 35.67
N ASP A 984 2.12 9.05 36.85
CA ASP A 984 1.38 10.12 37.52
C ASP A 984 1.30 11.35 36.62
N ALA A 985 0.09 11.86 36.43
CA ALA A 985 -0.15 12.92 35.46
C ALA A 985 -1.12 14.00 35.96
N THR A 986 -0.97 15.21 35.43
CA THR A 986 -1.96 16.29 35.57
C THR A 986 -2.97 16.19 34.45
N ILE A 987 -4.26 16.20 34.79
CA ILE A 987 -5.35 16.13 33.82
C ILE A 987 -5.81 17.54 33.48
N THR A 988 -5.91 17.83 32.19
CA THR A 988 -6.43 19.09 31.67
C THR A 988 -7.48 18.86 30.59
N ASP A 989 -8.29 19.88 30.34
CA ASP A 989 -9.31 19.81 29.30
C ASP A 989 -9.48 21.18 28.61
N ALA A 990 -9.65 21.18 27.29
CA ALA A 990 -9.90 22.39 26.52
C ALA A 990 -11.39 22.76 26.50
N VAL A 991 -11.66 24.05 26.69
CA VAL A 991 -13.00 24.64 26.73
C VAL A 991 -13.14 25.65 25.58
N PRO A 992 -14.26 25.65 24.83
CA PRO A 992 -14.42 26.56 23.70
C PRO A 992 -14.57 28.04 24.10
N ASP A 993 -14.20 28.92 23.17
CA ASP A 993 -14.16 30.38 23.36
C ASP A 993 -15.55 30.96 23.73
N GLY A 994 -15.64 31.56 24.92
CA GLY A 994 -16.87 32.22 25.39
C GLY A 994 -17.74 31.38 26.32
N TRP A 995 -17.38 30.10 26.52
CA TRP A 995 -17.87 29.30 27.64
C TRP A 995 -17.12 29.68 28.92
N THR A 996 -17.82 29.75 30.05
CA THR A 996 -17.26 30.20 31.33
C THR A 996 -17.19 29.05 32.34
N VAL A 997 -15.98 28.56 32.62
CA VAL A 997 -15.74 27.54 33.65
C VAL A 997 -16.11 28.08 35.04
N LYS A 998 -16.80 27.28 35.83
CA LYS A 998 -17.20 27.61 37.20
C LYS A 998 -16.17 27.07 38.20
N GLU A 999 -15.04 27.78 38.32
CA GLU A 999 -13.88 27.40 39.17
C GLU A 999 -14.19 27.04 40.63
N GLY A 1000 -15.36 27.43 41.17
CA GLY A 1000 -15.78 27.07 42.53
C GLY A 1000 -16.53 25.74 42.66
N TYR A 1001 -16.65 24.97 41.58
CA TYR A 1001 -17.45 23.74 41.48
C TYR A 1001 -16.66 22.65 40.74
N GLY A 1002 -16.91 21.38 41.09
CA GLY A 1002 -16.16 20.24 40.54
C GLY A 1002 -14.73 20.15 41.09
N ASP A 1003 -13.85 19.51 40.32
CA ASP A 1003 -12.45 19.22 40.61
C ASP A 1003 -11.49 20.24 39.99
N VAL A 1004 -11.99 21.42 39.61
CA VAL A 1004 -11.18 22.47 38.99
C VAL A 1004 -10.11 22.99 39.96
N THR A 1005 -8.86 22.86 39.54
CA THR A 1005 -7.68 23.36 40.27
C THR A 1005 -7.12 24.65 39.69
N GLY A 1006 -7.42 24.93 38.41
CA GLY A 1006 -7.04 26.16 37.72
C GLY A 1006 -7.69 26.30 36.34
N VAL A 1007 -7.67 27.51 35.77
CA VAL A 1007 -8.07 27.78 34.38
C VAL A 1007 -7.06 28.72 33.73
N LYS A 1008 -6.50 28.34 32.58
CA LYS A 1008 -5.54 29.13 31.81
C LYS A 1008 -5.84 29.02 30.33
N SER A 1009 -5.99 30.16 29.64
CA SER A 1009 -6.13 30.22 28.17
C SER A 1009 -7.17 29.24 27.60
N ASN A 1010 -8.35 29.17 28.23
CA ASN A 1010 -9.44 28.24 27.92
C ASN A 1010 -9.16 26.75 28.19
N THR A 1011 -8.09 26.41 28.87
CA THR A 1011 -7.85 25.08 29.41
C THR A 1011 -8.22 25.05 30.89
N VAL A 1012 -9.00 24.06 31.31
CA VAL A 1012 -9.30 23.77 32.72
C VAL A 1012 -8.34 22.70 33.24
N GLU A 1013 -7.71 22.95 34.38
CA GLU A 1013 -6.82 22.01 35.07
C GLU A 1013 -7.64 21.26 36.13
N LEU A 1014 -7.68 19.93 36.07
CA LEU A 1014 -8.50 19.04 36.91
C LEU A 1014 -7.69 18.31 38.00
N GLY A 1015 -6.46 18.75 38.22
CA GLY A 1015 -5.55 18.19 39.23
C GLY A 1015 -4.83 16.93 38.77
N THR A 1016 -4.15 16.30 39.73
CA THR A 1016 -3.32 15.11 39.50
C THR A 1016 -4.11 13.82 39.64
N VAL A 1017 -3.78 12.81 38.84
CA VAL A 1017 -4.19 11.42 38.98
C VAL A 1017 -2.92 10.56 39.00
N SER A 1018 -2.79 9.66 39.97
CA SER A 1018 -1.63 8.75 40.02
C SER A 1018 -1.88 7.46 39.24
N ALA A 1019 -0.84 6.85 38.68
CA ALA A 1019 -0.97 5.58 37.97
C ALA A 1019 -1.54 4.48 38.88
N ASP A 1020 -1.12 4.45 40.15
CA ASP A 1020 -1.64 3.54 41.18
C ASP A 1020 -3.15 3.70 41.42
N GLU A 1021 -3.70 4.92 41.31
CA GLU A 1021 -5.15 5.16 41.53
C GLU A 1021 -6.00 4.55 40.42
N VAL A 1022 -5.42 4.41 39.22
CA VAL A 1022 -6.09 3.90 38.01
C VAL A 1022 -5.79 2.41 37.80
N ALA A 1023 -4.69 1.88 38.36
CA ALA A 1023 -4.43 0.44 38.37
C ALA A 1023 -5.53 -0.36 39.14
N ASP A 1024 -6.12 0.26 40.16
CA ASP A 1024 -7.17 -0.34 41.00
C ASP A 1024 -8.62 0.02 40.56
N GLY A 1025 -8.80 0.80 39.48
CA GLY A 1025 -10.13 1.25 39.03
C GLY A 1025 -10.09 2.43 38.06
N THR A 1026 -11.17 3.23 38.01
CA THR A 1026 -11.20 4.46 37.20
C THR A 1026 -11.29 5.69 38.09
N VAL A 1027 -10.71 6.80 37.62
CA VAL A 1027 -10.74 8.09 38.33
C VAL A 1027 -11.49 9.11 37.47
N THR A 1028 -12.65 9.56 37.95
CA THR A 1028 -13.40 10.63 37.29
C THR A 1028 -13.09 11.99 37.89
N ARG A 1029 -12.88 12.97 37.03
CA ARG A 1029 -12.74 14.40 37.33
C ARG A 1029 -13.87 15.17 36.67
N THR A 1030 -14.58 15.98 37.45
CA THR A 1030 -15.75 16.73 36.99
C THR A 1030 -15.48 18.22 36.97
N TYR A 1031 -15.91 18.94 35.93
CA TYR A 1031 -16.02 20.40 35.98
C TYR A 1031 -17.34 20.90 35.41
N PHE A 1032 -17.66 22.15 35.72
CA PHE A 1032 -18.90 22.80 35.28
C PHE A 1032 -18.57 24.02 34.45
N VAL A 1033 -19.28 24.19 33.34
CA VAL A 1033 -19.01 25.27 32.37
C VAL A 1033 -20.31 25.86 31.84
N GLU A 1034 -20.41 27.19 31.84
CA GLU A 1034 -21.65 27.88 31.45
C GLU A 1034 -21.59 28.41 30.01
N ALA A 1035 -22.64 28.11 29.26
CA ALA A 1035 -22.83 28.51 27.87
C ALA A 1035 -22.87 30.03 27.71
N PRO A 1036 -22.32 30.59 26.62
CA PRO A 1036 -22.35 32.03 26.34
C PRO A 1036 -23.79 32.57 26.32
N SER A 1037 -24.03 33.71 26.99
CA SER A 1037 -25.37 34.30 27.13
C SER A 1037 -25.79 35.24 26.00
N ASP A 1038 -24.91 35.55 25.05
CA ASP A 1038 -25.13 36.53 23.96
C ASP A 1038 -25.79 35.89 22.73
N VAL A 1039 -26.81 36.54 22.16
CA VAL A 1039 -27.52 36.11 20.92
C VAL A 1039 -26.62 36.00 19.70
N THR A 1040 -25.45 36.65 19.68
CA THR A 1040 -24.49 36.60 18.57
C THR A 1040 -23.53 35.41 18.64
N LYS A 1041 -23.59 34.62 19.72
CA LYS A 1041 -22.74 33.44 19.97
C LYS A 1041 -23.52 32.12 19.96
N THR A 1042 -24.59 32.04 19.17
CA THR A 1042 -25.31 30.77 18.91
C THR A 1042 -24.54 29.97 17.87
N GLY A 1043 -24.23 28.71 18.14
CA GLY A 1043 -23.39 27.88 17.29
C GLY A 1043 -23.05 26.54 17.92
N GLN A 1044 -22.26 25.74 17.21
CA GLN A 1044 -21.67 24.50 17.68
C GLN A 1044 -20.27 24.82 18.22
N ASP A 1045 -19.99 24.39 19.45
CA ASP A 1045 -18.76 24.64 20.18
C ASP A 1045 -18.12 23.29 20.56
N ILE A 1046 -16.80 23.17 20.38
CA ILE A 1046 -16.07 21.91 20.59
C ILE A 1046 -15.30 21.98 21.93
N PHE A 1047 -15.55 20.99 22.78
CA PHE A 1047 -14.83 20.72 24.02
C PHE A 1047 -13.75 19.66 23.79
N GLY A 1048 -12.65 19.74 24.54
CA GLY A 1048 -11.53 18.81 24.41
C GLY A 1048 -10.50 19.19 23.34
N PRO A 1049 -9.46 18.36 23.18
CA PRO A 1049 -9.26 17.08 23.89
C PRO A 1049 -8.95 17.27 25.39
N ALA A 1050 -9.17 16.20 26.17
CA ALA A 1050 -8.66 16.10 27.53
C ALA A 1050 -7.31 15.39 27.51
N THR A 1051 -6.32 16.00 28.15
CA THR A 1051 -4.91 15.60 28.06
C THR A 1051 -4.35 15.31 29.45
N ALA A 1052 -3.54 14.27 29.56
CA ALA A 1052 -2.71 13.99 30.72
C ALA A 1052 -1.28 14.46 30.44
N THR A 1053 -0.64 15.12 31.40
CA THR A 1053 0.78 15.55 31.31
C THR A 1053 1.56 14.96 32.48
N VAL A 1054 2.67 14.28 32.22
CA VAL A 1054 3.48 13.57 33.24
C VAL A 1054 4.01 14.49 34.34
N LEU A 1055 4.06 14.00 35.59
CA LEU A 1055 4.57 14.72 36.77
C LEU A 1055 5.99 14.33 37.21
N ASP A 1056 6.47 13.12 36.91
CA ASP A 1056 7.81 12.63 37.32
C ASP A 1056 8.80 12.63 36.13
N PRO A 1057 9.88 13.46 36.16
CA PRO A 1057 10.73 13.72 34.99
C PRO A 1057 11.82 12.67 34.70
N SER A 1058 11.63 11.38 34.99
CA SER A 1058 12.58 10.36 34.51
C SER A 1058 12.32 10.03 33.03
N GLY A 1059 12.99 10.74 32.12
CA GLY A 1059 12.98 10.43 30.68
C GLY A 1059 11.77 10.96 29.87
N LEU A 1060 10.75 11.52 30.53
CA LEU A 1060 9.46 11.91 29.94
C LEU A 1060 9.09 13.39 30.17
N GLU A 1061 10.04 14.32 30.08
CA GLU A 1061 9.81 15.72 30.46
C GLU A 1061 8.77 16.41 29.56
N ASN A 1062 7.59 16.72 30.11
CA ASN A 1062 6.42 17.27 29.39
C ASN A 1062 5.80 16.32 28.35
N ALA A 1063 5.95 15.00 28.52
CA ALA A 1063 5.19 14.05 27.72
C ALA A 1063 3.69 14.18 28.03
N GLU A 1064 2.89 14.18 26.97
CA GLU A 1064 1.44 14.36 27.02
C GLU A 1064 0.75 13.28 26.19
N ASP A 1065 -0.40 12.82 26.66
CA ASP A 1065 -1.25 11.89 25.92
C ASP A 1065 -2.73 12.22 26.16
N GLN A 1066 -3.57 11.85 25.20
CA GLN A 1066 -5.00 12.13 25.21
C GLN A 1066 -5.74 11.14 26.10
N VAL A 1067 -6.32 11.62 27.20
CA VAL A 1067 -7.21 10.84 28.05
C VAL A 1067 -8.55 10.61 27.37
N ALA A 1068 -9.10 11.64 26.72
CA ALA A 1068 -10.40 11.55 26.05
C ALA A 1068 -10.48 12.56 24.89
N GLY A 1069 -11.18 12.16 23.82
CA GLY A 1069 -11.37 12.98 22.63
C GLY A 1069 -12.25 14.22 22.83
N THR A 1070 -12.64 14.82 21.71
CA THR A 1070 -13.47 16.02 21.70
C THR A 1070 -14.97 15.71 21.76
N ASP A 1071 -15.77 16.66 22.25
CA ASP A 1071 -17.24 16.60 22.23
C ASP A 1071 -17.84 17.93 21.74
N SER A 1072 -19.02 17.87 21.12
CA SER A 1072 -19.63 18.99 20.41
C SER A 1072 -20.96 19.41 21.05
N ASN A 1073 -21.00 20.65 21.53
CA ASN A 1073 -22.15 21.24 22.20
C ASN A 1073 -22.76 22.40 21.43
N THR A 1074 -24.09 22.42 21.28
CA THR A 1074 -24.80 23.45 20.50
C THR A 1074 -25.56 24.43 21.38
N VAL A 1075 -25.31 25.74 21.24
CA VAL A 1075 -26.09 26.81 21.89
C VAL A 1075 -27.17 27.36 20.94
N LEU A 1076 -28.44 27.00 21.17
CA LEU A 1076 -29.54 27.28 20.24
C LEU A 1076 -30.15 28.68 20.35
N SER A 1077 -30.02 29.34 21.50
CA SER A 1077 -30.63 30.66 21.73
C SER A 1077 -30.02 31.35 22.94
N ALA A 1078 -30.21 32.67 23.06
CA ALA A 1078 -29.76 33.43 24.23
C ALA A 1078 -30.50 33.06 25.52
N SER A 1079 -29.96 33.50 26.65
CA SER A 1079 -30.48 33.16 27.96
C SER A 1079 -31.95 33.49 28.13
N THR A 1080 -32.71 32.53 28.67
CA THR A 1080 -34.11 32.71 29.03
C THR A 1080 -34.29 33.32 30.42
N ASN A 1081 -33.20 33.49 31.18
CA ASN A 1081 -33.18 34.16 32.47
C ASN A 1081 -32.90 35.67 32.30
N THR A 1082 -33.97 36.47 32.35
CA THR A 1082 -33.92 37.87 32.82
C THR A 1082 -34.44 37.98 34.23
#